data_AF-A0A8D8YX45-F1
#
_entry.id   AF-A0A8D8YX45-F1
#
_cell.length_a   1.000
_cell.length_b   1.000
_cell.length_c   1.000
_cell.angle_alpha   90.00
_cell.angle_beta   90.00
_cell.angle_gamma   90.00
#
_symmetry.space_group_name_H-M   'P 1'
#
loop_
_entity.id
_entity.type
_entity.pdbx_description
1 polymer ?
#
loop_
_entity_poly.entity_id
_entity_poly.type
_entity_poly.pdbx_seq_one_letter_code
_entity_poly.pdbx_strand_id
1 'polypeptide(L)'
;MNGHITEALTKWFPGHVNTVMKDPLVMGELGYEDYQDMGDYSAIENYFVKMQNEYNSFKPIQGPTLDLVLFEDMLQHLYRLYRTLRKPNSHCMLLGLEGEGKRSLVGLATFAAGRKFIKLDNCRVDNLTQFRQDLKAMFKTVVHEKETKVIVIKEHEITNDGCLDLINSIITLGVPPSLYTYKEKQVICSGVKGIIDSDQGIEQMKQTLVQEDPTLCQNEMNLTVKAMIKNLMEETLEEEYQTSDVIPSVCAEEDKTKLITLEDDSGENEESEAWKYFVSQVAANVHVVFCASPTSDTLRSRCRNFPALYNNTYINRIPPWSHDALLAVATKFIEPSTLLPEDLKPSIIEHLLFTHASISQFVEEYQRVLNRYAFFSFKHYLSFVKSFIKMIEQKLQTRSTDGYSIQQKINLLGAAIDIVSRQQGLDNLDSMLELEGSEASFTENPITGTPITENPMTAIKVEELIEMLGPVRVRWGEELATLVTTRTNAVGACLLGAGFMVYASPFSQEFRNRMIYDTWQTHLVDASIPIDSEFLVEEFLCGDDFERRHLNTWRSDELSLDQFSIQNALLVTKGNRFPLCIDPEGRAINWILNREKTNHLKVASFSDTDWYRLLIEAMKYGHTFVINDVESVDPIIEVVLEKNIIQKKGPCSVFLGSTECAYNPGFRLYLTTRKSYSTFKSWVFNKAMVIDFSMTPEALEEMFLSRTIEKETDYEEQYERSLAAVRSNKQNYSTFNKHVMTELTRANVWNKNAALDNIKKNLEKCKEAKDKLLEAESIVATLAPMRDLYRPIAKRAVILYQARKDMTKVNHMYQFSLERFIDKVFPNSFDPSQNSIQNMSMQSAQSIDKETEQIEQDQDYELNQRLISVVDSLTVNCYKHICLGKSIRRFQSAQSSDIDTEQNKILFVKTIKGLIKISIIN
;
A
#
# COMPACT_ATOMS: atom_id res chain seq x y z
N MET A 1 20.35 -25.13 12.91
CA MET A 1 20.69 -25.05 14.35
C MET A 1 20.17 -26.26 15.13
N ASN A 2 18.90 -26.64 14.99
CA ASN A 2 18.33 -27.77 15.76
C ASN A 2 19.12 -29.07 15.61
N GLY A 3 19.57 -29.45 14.41
CA GLY A 3 20.37 -30.66 14.21
C GLY A 3 21.67 -30.72 15.03
N HIS A 4 22.40 -29.61 15.17
CA HIS A 4 23.63 -29.57 15.97
C HIS A 4 23.37 -29.58 17.47
N ILE A 5 22.27 -28.96 17.92
CA ILE A 5 21.87 -29.01 19.33
C ILE A 5 21.41 -30.43 19.67
N THR A 6 20.63 -31.07 18.80
CA THR A 6 20.25 -32.48 18.96
C THR A 6 21.46 -33.39 19.00
N GLU A 7 22.41 -33.20 18.09
CA GLU A 7 23.65 -33.99 18.03
C GLU A 7 24.49 -33.82 19.30
N ALA A 8 24.65 -32.58 19.78
CA ALA A 8 25.35 -32.31 21.04
C ALA A 8 24.61 -32.89 22.25
N LEU A 9 23.29 -32.74 22.34
CA LEU A 9 22.49 -33.31 23.43
C LEU A 9 22.51 -34.83 23.41
N THR A 10 22.46 -35.45 22.25
CA THR A 10 22.53 -36.92 22.11
C THR A 10 23.91 -37.44 22.50
N LYS A 11 24.96 -36.67 22.20
CA LYS A 11 26.35 -37.01 22.53
C LYS A 11 26.65 -36.87 24.04
N TRP A 12 26.19 -35.80 24.67
CA TRP A 12 26.58 -35.46 26.05
C TRP A 12 25.48 -35.75 27.08
N PHE A 13 24.20 -35.75 26.70
CA PHE A 13 23.05 -35.89 27.60
C PHE A 13 21.93 -36.80 27.02
N PRO A 14 22.21 -38.07 26.69
CA PRO A 14 21.27 -38.96 25.99
C PRO A 14 19.96 -39.22 26.75
N GLY A 15 19.99 -39.20 28.08
CA GLY A 15 18.80 -39.42 28.92
C GLY A 15 17.81 -38.26 28.98
N HIS A 16 18.22 -37.06 28.58
CA HIS A 16 17.41 -35.83 28.71
C HIS A 16 16.98 -35.23 27.37
N VAL A 17 17.37 -35.85 26.25
CA VAL A 17 17.09 -35.32 24.89
C VAL A 17 15.59 -35.13 24.68
N ASN A 18 14.76 -36.11 25.05
CA ASN A 18 13.31 -36.05 24.84
C ASN A 18 12.62 -34.97 25.69
N THR A 19 13.16 -34.67 26.87
CA THR A 19 12.62 -33.62 27.76
C THR A 19 13.05 -32.23 27.29
N VAL A 20 14.32 -32.08 26.90
CA VAL A 20 14.90 -30.80 26.48
C VAL A 20 14.47 -30.42 25.06
N MET A 21 14.13 -31.37 24.20
CA MET A 21 13.73 -31.09 22.81
C MET A 21 12.21 -31.05 22.60
N LYS A 22 11.42 -30.98 23.68
CA LYS A 22 9.98 -30.78 23.58
C LYS A 22 9.71 -29.36 23.06
N ASP A 23 9.10 -29.28 21.88
CA ASP A 23 8.65 -28.01 21.29
C ASP A 23 7.23 -27.72 21.80
N PRO A 24 6.92 -26.51 22.28
CA PRO A 24 7.77 -25.32 22.31
C PRO A 24 8.63 -25.15 23.56
N LEU A 25 9.91 -24.80 23.35
CA LEU A 25 10.83 -24.53 24.46
C LEU A 25 10.64 -23.10 24.98
N VAL A 26 9.67 -22.91 25.88
CA VAL A 26 9.36 -21.59 26.45
C VAL A 26 9.41 -21.62 27.97
N MET A 27 10.44 -20.97 28.51
CA MET A 27 10.68 -20.89 29.95
C MET A 27 10.49 -19.45 30.45
N GLY A 28 9.72 -19.27 31.52
CA GLY A 28 9.94 -18.18 32.48
C GLY A 28 8.76 -17.80 33.38
N GLU A 29 8.72 -16.53 33.78
CA GLU A 29 7.92 -16.02 34.92
C GLU A 29 6.67 -15.25 34.46
N LEU A 30 5.70 -15.92 33.84
CA LEU A 30 4.42 -15.31 33.44
C LEU A 30 3.46 -15.24 34.63
N GLY A 31 3.72 -14.32 35.55
CA GLY A 31 2.89 -14.12 36.76
C GLY A 31 3.16 -15.12 37.89
N TYR A 32 4.12 -16.03 37.71
CA TYR A 32 4.66 -16.89 38.76
C TYR A 32 5.89 -16.24 39.42
N GLU A 33 6.13 -16.55 40.70
CA GLU A 33 7.29 -16.05 41.44
C GLU A 33 8.61 -16.67 40.91
N ASP A 34 8.56 -17.90 40.37
CA ASP A 34 9.73 -18.65 39.91
C ASP A 34 9.78 -18.85 38.39
N TYR A 35 11.00 -18.90 37.85
CA TYR A 35 11.29 -19.17 36.44
C TYR A 35 11.09 -20.64 36.09
N GLN A 36 10.00 -20.97 35.38
CA GLN A 36 9.62 -22.35 35.09
C GLN A 36 9.24 -22.59 33.62
N ASP A 37 9.07 -23.86 33.25
CA ASP A 37 8.56 -24.27 31.94
C ASP A 37 7.07 -23.92 31.82
N MET A 38 6.70 -23.21 30.75
CA MET A 38 5.33 -22.76 30.52
C MET A 38 4.48 -23.77 29.75
N GLY A 39 5.07 -24.86 29.24
CA GLY A 39 4.36 -25.88 28.49
C GLY A 39 3.90 -25.38 27.11
N ASP A 40 2.60 -25.17 26.93
CA ASP A 40 2.00 -24.87 25.62
C ASP A 40 1.87 -23.37 25.35
N TYR A 41 1.89 -22.98 24.06
CA TYR A 41 1.71 -21.58 23.64
C TYR A 41 0.37 -20.97 24.05
N SER A 42 -0.66 -21.79 24.31
CA SER A 42 -2.01 -21.34 24.70
C SER A 42 -2.03 -20.55 26.01
N ALA A 43 -1.22 -20.94 27.00
CA ALA A 43 -1.11 -20.22 28.27
C ALA A 43 -0.52 -18.82 28.07
N ILE A 44 0.50 -18.74 27.21
CA ILE A 44 1.20 -17.50 26.87
C ILE A 44 0.28 -16.57 26.07
N GLU A 45 -0.45 -17.13 25.11
CA GLU A 45 -1.42 -16.41 24.31
C GLU A 45 -2.50 -15.78 25.20
N ASN A 46 -3.14 -16.57 26.06
CA ASN A 46 -4.17 -16.08 26.99
C ASN A 46 -3.69 -14.92 27.87
N TYR A 47 -2.45 -15.00 28.37
CA TYR A 47 -1.86 -13.92 29.15
C TYR A 47 -1.68 -12.65 28.31
N PHE A 48 -1.08 -12.74 27.13
CA PHE A 48 -0.84 -11.56 26.29
C PHE A 48 -2.13 -10.99 25.69
N VAL A 49 -3.13 -11.82 25.39
CA VAL A 49 -4.48 -11.34 25.01
C VAL A 49 -5.10 -10.55 26.16
N LYS A 50 -5.00 -11.05 27.40
CA LYS A 50 -5.47 -10.32 28.59
C LYS A 50 -4.73 -8.98 28.73
N MET A 51 -3.41 -8.97 28.63
CA MET A 51 -2.60 -7.74 28.69
C MET A 51 -2.93 -6.77 27.56
N GLN A 52 -3.22 -7.27 26.36
CA GLN A 52 -3.63 -6.45 25.22
C GLN A 52 -5.00 -5.80 25.44
N ASN A 53 -5.95 -6.54 26.00
CA ASN A 53 -7.26 -6.02 26.37
C ASN A 53 -7.15 -4.97 27.49
N GLU A 54 -6.33 -5.25 28.52
CA GLU A 54 -6.03 -4.29 29.58
C GLU A 54 -5.39 -3.03 29.01
N TYR A 55 -4.37 -3.16 28.15
CA TYR A 55 -3.74 -2.04 27.47
C TYR A 55 -4.75 -1.19 26.69
N ASN A 56 -5.66 -1.83 25.94
CA ASN A 56 -6.69 -1.14 25.19
C ASN A 56 -7.74 -0.46 26.11
N SER A 57 -8.01 -1.02 27.29
CA SER A 57 -8.94 -0.45 28.28
C SER A 57 -8.34 0.71 29.09
N PHE A 58 -7.04 0.63 29.41
CA PHE A 58 -6.32 1.61 30.24
C PHE A 58 -5.95 2.88 29.46
N LYS A 59 -6.17 2.88 28.14
CA LYS A 59 -5.80 3.99 27.29
C LYS A 59 -6.59 5.26 27.62
N PRO A 60 -5.90 6.41 27.77
CA PRO A 60 -6.54 7.67 27.43
C PRO A 60 -6.86 7.65 25.91
N ILE A 61 -7.97 8.27 25.54
CA ILE A 61 -8.68 8.31 24.24
C ILE A 61 -7.81 8.61 22.98
N GLN A 62 -6.49 8.80 23.10
CA GLN A 62 -5.62 9.50 22.15
C GLN A 62 -4.50 8.67 21.49
N GLY A 63 -4.45 7.33 21.65
CA GLY A 63 -3.42 6.48 21.01
C GLY A 63 -4.00 5.33 20.16
N PRO A 64 -3.29 4.86 19.10
CA PRO A 64 -3.80 3.80 18.20
C PRO A 64 -4.03 2.50 18.96
N THR A 65 -5.21 1.90 18.88
CA THR A 65 -5.53 0.63 19.54
C THR A 65 -4.55 -0.46 19.11
N LEU A 66 -4.07 -1.26 20.07
CA LEU A 66 -3.24 -2.43 19.76
C LEU A 66 -4.19 -3.60 19.50
N ASP A 67 -4.57 -3.79 18.24
CA ASP A 67 -5.23 -5.01 17.78
C ASP A 67 -4.22 -5.87 17.01
N LEU A 68 -3.35 -6.52 17.78
CA LEU A 68 -2.40 -7.51 17.28
C LEU A 68 -3.10 -8.86 17.14
N VAL A 69 -2.77 -9.56 16.06
CA VAL A 69 -3.11 -10.98 15.90
C VAL A 69 -1.92 -11.76 16.44
N LEU A 70 -2.12 -12.45 17.56
CA LEU A 70 -1.10 -13.27 18.16
C LEU A 70 -1.12 -14.65 17.48
N PHE A 71 0.03 -15.09 17.00
CA PHE A 71 0.28 -16.43 16.45
C PHE A 71 1.62 -16.92 17.00
N GLU A 72 1.93 -18.20 16.87
CA GLU A 72 3.05 -18.86 17.55
C GLU A 72 4.40 -18.13 17.38
N ASP A 73 4.79 -17.82 16.15
CA ASP A 73 6.02 -17.07 15.86
C ASP A 73 6.02 -15.69 16.54
N MET A 74 4.89 -14.97 16.50
CA MET A 74 4.77 -13.66 17.14
C MET A 74 4.89 -13.77 18.66
N LEU A 75 4.25 -14.76 19.27
CA LEU A 75 4.31 -15.02 20.70
C LEU A 75 5.75 -15.31 21.13
N GLN A 76 6.50 -16.08 20.35
CA GLN A 76 7.91 -16.34 20.65
C GLN A 76 8.76 -15.05 20.67
N HIS A 77 8.58 -14.16 19.68
CA HIS A 77 9.30 -12.89 19.63
C HIS A 77 8.85 -11.91 20.72
N LEU A 78 7.55 -11.85 21.01
CA LEU A 78 6.96 -11.04 22.07
C LEU A 78 7.48 -11.48 23.44
N TYR A 79 7.55 -12.78 23.67
CA TYR A 79 8.07 -13.37 24.90
C TYR A 79 9.56 -13.10 25.08
N ARG A 80 10.37 -13.26 24.01
CA ARG A 80 11.79 -12.89 24.02
C ARG A 80 11.98 -11.42 24.39
N LEU A 81 11.19 -10.52 23.79
CA LEU A 81 11.20 -9.10 24.12
C LEU A 81 10.84 -8.85 25.58
N TYR A 82 9.74 -9.41 26.06
CA TYR A 82 9.31 -9.31 27.45
C TYR A 82 10.43 -9.70 28.44
N ARG A 83 11.10 -10.83 28.18
CA ARG A 83 12.24 -11.30 28.99
C ARG A 83 13.43 -10.34 28.92
N THR A 84 13.76 -9.83 27.74
CA THR A 84 14.87 -8.87 27.59
C THR A 84 14.59 -7.56 28.29
N LEU A 85 13.34 -7.10 28.31
CA LEU A 85 12.98 -5.90 29.01
C LEU A 85 13.16 -6.15 30.51
N ARG A 86 12.59 -7.20 31.11
CA ARG A 86 12.68 -7.44 32.57
C ARG A 86 14.11 -7.45 33.16
N LYS A 87 15.14 -7.83 32.40
CA LYS A 87 16.54 -7.80 32.86
C LYS A 87 17.09 -6.37 32.95
N PRO A 88 17.79 -5.97 34.03
CA PRO A 88 18.48 -4.67 34.11
C PRO A 88 19.64 -4.62 33.09
N ASN A 89 20.02 -3.42 32.65
CA ASN A 89 21.10 -3.18 31.68
C ASN A 89 20.97 -3.95 30.36
N SER A 90 19.74 -4.35 30.01
CA SER A 90 19.46 -5.13 28.81
C SER A 90 18.86 -4.23 27.74
N HIS A 91 19.51 -4.17 26.60
CA HIS A 91 19.04 -3.44 25.42
C HIS A 91 18.69 -4.43 24.33
N CYS A 92 17.82 -4.05 23.40
CA CYS A 92 17.37 -4.96 22.34
C CYS A 92 17.51 -4.30 20.96
N MET A 93 17.95 -5.07 19.97
CA MET A 93 17.88 -4.69 18.56
C MET A 93 16.89 -5.62 17.84
N LEU A 94 15.85 -5.03 17.27
CA LEU A 94 14.85 -5.71 16.45
C LEU A 94 15.18 -5.56 14.97
N LEU A 95 15.59 -6.66 14.35
CA LEU A 95 15.86 -6.74 12.92
C LEU A 95 14.68 -7.41 12.23
N GLY A 96 14.20 -6.84 11.14
CA GLY A 96 13.09 -7.41 10.36
C GLY A 96 12.68 -6.50 9.22
N LEU A 97 11.77 -6.88 8.36
CA LEU A 97 11.28 -5.95 7.35
C LEU A 97 10.42 -4.86 8.00
N GLU A 98 10.34 -3.73 7.32
CA GLU A 98 9.43 -2.70 7.75
C GLU A 98 7.98 -3.11 7.55
N GLY A 99 7.14 -2.64 8.45
CA GLY A 99 5.76 -3.06 8.53
C GLY A 99 5.51 -4.02 9.67
N GLU A 100 6.49 -4.85 10.11
CA GLU A 100 6.42 -6.08 10.99
C GLU A 100 5.78 -5.96 12.36
N GLY A 101 5.15 -4.83 12.65
CA GLY A 101 4.51 -4.63 13.93
C GLY A 101 5.54 -4.52 15.05
N LYS A 102 6.84 -4.34 14.73
CA LYS A 102 7.92 -4.21 15.72
C LYS A 102 7.59 -3.22 16.83
N ARG A 103 7.09 -2.03 16.46
CA ARG A 103 6.67 -1.01 17.42
C ARG A 103 5.50 -1.46 18.29
N SER A 104 4.52 -2.13 17.68
CA SER A 104 3.33 -2.63 18.37
C SER A 104 3.71 -3.75 19.35
N LEU A 105 4.62 -4.65 18.94
CA LEU A 105 5.21 -5.69 19.77
C LEU A 105 5.97 -5.11 20.95
N VAL A 106 6.84 -4.12 20.71
CA VAL A 106 7.56 -3.45 21.81
C VAL A 106 6.59 -2.74 22.74
N GLY A 107 5.54 -2.10 22.21
CA GLY A 107 4.51 -1.45 23.02
C GLY A 107 3.81 -2.43 23.96
N LEU A 108 3.37 -3.57 23.43
CA LEU A 108 2.73 -4.62 24.24
C LEU A 108 3.70 -5.25 25.25
N ALA A 109 4.93 -5.57 24.84
CA ALA A 109 5.95 -6.12 25.74
C ALA A 109 6.33 -5.15 26.86
N THR A 110 6.41 -3.85 26.56
CA THR A 110 6.72 -2.79 27.53
C THR A 110 5.60 -2.68 28.55
N PHE A 111 4.34 -2.70 28.10
CA PHE A 111 3.19 -2.66 28.99
C PHE A 111 3.09 -3.92 29.86
N ALA A 112 3.27 -5.11 29.27
CA ALA A 112 3.27 -6.37 30.01
C ALA A 112 4.39 -6.42 31.07
N ALA A 113 5.54 -5.79 30.80
CA ALA A 113 6.64 -5.68 31.75
C ALA A 113 6.40 -4.63 32.86
N GLY A 114 5.27 -3.91 32.85
CA GLY A 114 4.95 -2.85 33.82
C GLY A 114 5.76 -1.57 33.62
N ARG A 115 6.26 -1.32 32.41
CA ARG A 115 7.21 -0.23 32.10
C ARG A 115 6.54 0.88 31.31
N LYS A 116 7.08 2.09 31.39
CA LYS A 116 6.56 3.21 30.60
C LYS A 116 7.27 3.33 29.26
N PHE A 117 6.45 3.39 28.21
CA PHE A 117 6.88 3.60 26.84
C PHE A 117 7.14 5.09 26.59
N ILE A 118 8.33 5.45 26.09
CA ILE A 118 8.64 6.83 25.68
C ILE A 118 9.04 6.86 24.21
N LYS A 119 8.38 7.76 23.46
CA LYS A 119 8.79 8.13 22.11
C LYS A 119 9.61 9.41 22.19
N LEU A 120 10.83 9.38 21.65
CA LEU A 120 11.65 10.59 21.49
C LEU A 120 11.40 11.14 20.08
N ASP A 121 10.59 12.19 19.97
CA ASP A 121 10.23 12.78 18.67
C ASP A 121 11.35 13.66 18.07
N ASN A 122 12.30 14.10 18.91
CA ASN A 122 13.32 15.09 18.55
C ASN A 122 14.62 14.53 17.95
N CYS A 123 14.70 13.23 17.61
CA CYS A 123 15.80 12.71 16.78
C CYS A 123 15.76 13.20 15.32
N ARG A 124 14.65 13.87 14.93
CA ARG A 124 14.29 14.20 13.54
C ARG A 124 14.66 15.62 13.11
N VAL A 125 14.80 16.57 14.05
CA VAL A 125 15.09 17.99 13.78
C VAL A 125 16.51 18.29 14.22
N ASP A 126 17.25 19.10 13.45
CA ASP A 126 18.67 19.47 13.65
C ASP A 126 19.05 20.08 15.02
N ASN A 127 18.14 20.10 16.00
CA ASN A 127 18.39 20.55 17.35
C ASN A 127 18.83 19.38 18.25
N LEU A 128 20.08 18.91 18.09
CA LEU A 128 20.77 18.02 19.05
C LEU A 128 20.64 18.54 20.50
N THR A 129 20.55 19.86 20.67
CA THR A 129 20.33 20.53 21.96
C THR A 129 19.00 20.13 22.61
N GLN A 130 17.92 20.06 21.84
CA GLN A 130 16.61 19.65 22.36
C GLN A 130 16.62 18.17 22.73
N PHE A 131 17.21 17.33 21.88
CA PHE A 131 17.37 15.90 22.17
C PHE A 131 18.15 15.66 23.47
N ARG A 132 19.23 16.42 23.71
CA ARG A 132 19.97 16.40 24.99
C ARG A 132 19.08 16.82 26.17
N GLN A 133 18.25 17.86 26.02
CA GLN A 133 17.33 18.29 27.07
C GLN A 133 16.28 17.22 27.40
N ASP A 134 15.73 16.56 26.40
CA ASP A 134 14.74 15.49 26.58
C ASP A 134 15.37 14.28 27.32
N LEU A 135 16.59 13.89 26.95
CA LEU A 135 17.34 12.85 27.67
C LEU A 135 17.59 13.25 29.13
N LYS A 136 17.98 14.50 29.39
CA LYS A 136 18.18 15.02 30.75
C LYS A 136 16.90 14.98 31.58
N ALA A 137 15.77 15.39 31.00
CA ALA A 137 14.47 15.35 31.65
C ALA A 137 14.08 13.90 31.98
N MET A 138 14.24 13.00 31.02
CA MET A 138 13.96 11.57 31.19
C MET A 138 14.79 10.96 32.33
N PHE A 139 16.11 11.15 32.34
CA PHE A 139 16.99 10.57 33.37
C PHE A 139 16.65 11.09 34.77
N LYS A 140 16.26 12.37 34.90
CA LYS A 140 15.76 12.89 36.18
C LYS A 140 14.51 12.16 36.63
N THR A 141 13.53 11.99 35.74
CA THR A 141 12.29 11.28 36.07
C THR A 141 12.53 9.81 36.42
N VAL A 142 13.43 9.11 35.72
CA VAL A 142 13.80 7.71 36.05
C VAL A 142 14.27 7.60 37.49
N VAL A 143 15.15 8.49 37.92
CA VAL A 143 15.77 8.42 39.24
C VAL A 143 14.82 8.91 40.34
N HIS A 144 14.02 9.94 40.09
CA HIS A 144 13.07 10.46 41.08
C HIS A 144 11.85 9.56 41.28
N GLU A 145 11.25 9.05 40.20
CA GLU A 145 10.03 8.25 40.26
C GLU A 145 10.31 6.75 40.41
N LYS A 146 11.58 6.32 40.32
CA LYS A 146 12.00 4.90 40.27
C LYS A 146 11.28 4.09 39.19
N GLU A 147 10.96 4.76 38.09
CA GLU A 147 10.24 4.15 36.98
C GLU A 147 11.17 3.67 35.89
N THR A 148 10.93 2.44 35.44
CA THR A 148 11.64 1.86 34.29
C THR A 148 11.06 2.38 32.99
N LYS A 149 11.93 2.90 32.12
CA LYS A 149 11.55 3.55 30.85
C LYS A 149 12.16 2.84 29.66
N VAL A 150 11.35 2.64 28.62
CA VAL A 150 11.77 2.01 27.36
C VAL A 150 11.76 3.05 26.25
N ILE A 151 12.91 3.22 25.60
CA ILE A 151 13.12 4.11 24.47
C ILE A 151 13.08 3.28 23.20
N VAL A 152 12.20 3.63 22.26
CA VAL A 152 12.15 3.00 20.94
C VAL A 152 12.66 3.96 19.90
N ILE A 153 13.67 3.54 19.15
CA ILE A 153 14.27 4.31 18.06
C ILE A 153 14.13 3.50 16.78
N LYS A 154 13.59 4.11 15.72
CA LYS A 154 13.60 3.51 14.39
C LYS A 154 14.78 4.02 13.57
N GLU A 155 15.29 3.17 12.70
CA GLU A 155 16.45 3.49 11.86
C GLU A 155 16.26 4.73 10.99
N HIS A 156 15.08 4.92 10.38
CA HIS A 156 14.80 6.05 9.49
C HIS A 156 14.49 7.36 10.23
N GLU A 157 14.26 7.32 11.54
CA GLU A 157 14.06 8.52 12.36
C GLU A 157 15.38 9.24 12.68
N ILE A 158 16.52 8.57 12.45
CA ILE A 158 17.84 9.11 12.69
C ILE A 158 18.35 9.78 11.40
N THR A 159 18.35 11.10 11.40
CA THR A 159 18.94 11.94 10.34
C THR A 159 20.40 12.26 10.61
N ASN A 160 20.76 12.51 11.89
CA ASN A 160 22.11 12.90 12.31
C ASN A 160 22.81 11.80 13.13
N ASP A 161 24.06 11.49 12.77
CA ASP A 161 24.90 10.50 13.46
C ASP A 161 25.25 10.92 14.90
N GLY A 162 25.21 12.22 15.24
CA GLY A 162 25.43 12.69 16.62
C GLY A 162 24.39 12.20 17.63
N CYS A 163 23.19 11.84 17.18
CA CYS A 163 22.20 11.17 18.03
C CYS A 163 22.63 9.73 18.35
N LEU A 164 23.22 9.03 17.38
CA LEU A 164 23.72 7.66 17.54
C LEU A 164 24.93 7.60 18.48
N ASP A 165 25.79 8.61 18.48
CA ASP A 165 26.87 8.74 19.46
C ASP A 165 26.35 8.72 20.91
N LEU A 166 25.30 9.49 21.18
CA LEU A 166 24.68 9.56 22.50
C LEU A 166 24.03 8.21 22.86
N ILE A 167 23.33 7.58 21.91
CA ILE A 167 22.70 6.26 22.12
C ILE A 167 23.77 5.18 22.38
N ASN A 168 24.86 5.17 21.61
CA ASN A 168 25.99 4.26 21.79
C ASN A 168 26.61 4.42 23.19
N SER A 169 26.69 5.67 23.67
CA SER A 169 27.15 5.97 25.03
C SER A 169 26.16 5.51 26.10
N ILE A 170 24.85 5.65 25.90
CA ILE A 170 23.81 5.12 26.81
C ILE A 170 23.91 3.59 26.91
N ILE A 171 24.06 2.91 25.78
CA ILE A 171 24.14 1.44 25.71
C ILE A 171 25.43 0.90 26.35
N THR A 172 26.51 1.69 26.37
CA THR A 172 27.81 1.25 26.91
C THR A 172 27.99 1.66 28.38
N LEU A 173 27.60 2.89 28.74
CA LEU A 173 27.91 3.54 30.01
C LEU A 173 26.66 3.90 30.83
N GLY A 174 25.45 3.72 30.30
CA GLY A 174 24.20 4.18 30.89
C GLY A 174 23.93 5.67 30.67
N VAL A 175 24.92 6.53 30.96
CA VAL A 175 24.82 7.99 30.80
C VAL A 175 25.94 8.53 29.90
N PRO A 176 25.65 9.33 28.86
CA PRO A 176 26.69 9.93 28.02
C PRO A 176 27.53 10.95 28.82
N PRO A 177 28.88 10.87 28.77
CA PRO A 177 29.75 11.78 29.52
C PRO A 177 29.58 13.25 29.13
N SER A 178 29.31 13.51 27.84
CA SER A 178 29.14 14.83 27.25
C SER A 178 27.77 15.47 27.50
N LEU A 179 26.85 14.75 28.17
CA LEU A 179 25.48 15.22 28.38
C LEU A 179 25.41 16.31 29.45
N TYR A 180 26.14 16.14 30.56
CA TYR A 180 26.07 17.01 31.73
C TYR A 180 27.36 17.81 31.92
N THR A 181 27.21 19.12 32.10
CA THR A 181 28.31 19.98 32.53
C THR A 181 28.64 19.71 34.01
N TYR A 182 29.86 20.07 34.43
CA TYR A 182 30.31 19.89 35.82
C TYR A 182 29.33 20.52 36.84
N LYS A 183 28.83 21.72 36.55
CA LYS A 183 27.83 22.41 37.40
C LYS A 183 26.52 21.62 37.52
N GLU A 184 26.03 21.05 36.42
CA GLU A 184 24.82 20.24 36.44
C GLU A 184 25.01 18.92 37.19
N LYS A 185 26.18 18.29 37.09
CA LYS A 185 26.52 17.08 37.86
C LYS A 185 26.45 17.34 39.36
N GLN A 186 26.95 18.48 39.85
CA GLN A 186 26.88 18.84 41.27
C GLN A 186 25.44 18.99 41.77
N VAL A 187 24.55 19.61 40.98
CA VAL A 187 23.12 19.77 41.31
C VAL A 187 22.40 18.41 41.36
N ILE A 188 22.75 17.50 40.45
CA ILE A 188 22.19 16.14 40.47
C ILE A 188 22.70 15.38 41.69
N CYS A 189 23.99 15.48 42.00
CA CYS A 189 24.57 14.81 43.17
C CYS A 189 23.92 15.28 44.48
N SER A 190 23.62 16.57 44.63
CA SER A 190 22.91 17.06 45.83
C SER A 190 21.47 16.56 45.91
N GLY A 191 20.76 16.50 44.77
CA GLY A 191 19.39 15.97 44.73
C GLY A 191 19.32 14.45 44.97
N VAL A 192 20.30 13.69 44.48
CA VAL A 192 20.36 12.23 44.62
C VAL A 192 20.79 11.80 46.01
N LYS A 193 21.63 12.57 46.72
CA LYS A 193 21.97 12.28 48.13
C LYS A 193 20.74 12.15 49.01
N GLY A 194 19.74 13.03 48.84
CA GLY A 194 18.48 12.92 49.57
C GLY A 194 17.67 11.64 49.27
N ILE A 195 17.84 11.06 48.08
CA ILE A 195 17.21 9.78 47.71
C ILE A 195 18.00 8.61 48.31
N ILE A 196 19.34 8.65 48.24
CA ILE A 196 20.22 7.63 48.83
C ILE A 196 19.98 7.52 50.34
N ASP A 197 19.85 8.65 51.04
CA ASP A 197 19.59 8.65 52.48
C ASP A 197 18.23 7.99 52.82
N SER A 198 17.22 8.16 51.94
CA SER A 198 15.93 7.48 52.10
C SER A 198 15.96 5.99 51.73
N ASP A 199 16.76 5.59 50.74
CA ASP A 199 16.90 4.20 50.31
C ASP A 199 17.76 3.37 51.27
N GLN A 200 18.85 3.94 51.77
CA GLN A 200 19.66 3.32 52.82
C GLN A 200 18.83 3.12 54.10
N GLY A 201 17.89 4.02 54.41
CA GLY A 201 16.94 3.84 55.51
C GLY A 201 15.98 2.66 55.32
N ILE A 202 15.54 2.40 54.08
CA ILE A 202 14.68 1.24 53.73
C ILE A 202 15.49 -0.06 53.70
N GLU A 203 16.71 -0.03 53.16
CA GLU A 203 17.62 -1.18 53.13
C GLU A 203 18.02 -1.60 54.55
N GLN A 204 18.31 -0.61 55.42
CA GLN A 204 18.54 -0.83 56.84
C GLN A 204 17.27 -1.33 57.52
N MET A 205 16.08 -0.76 57.26
CA MET A 205 14.82 -1.31 57.81
C MET A 205 14.54 -2.74 57.35
N LYS A 206 14.83 -3.12 56.10
CA LYS A 206 14.70 -4.50 55.61
C LYS A 206 15.70 -5.43 56.27
N GLN A 207 16.94 -4.99 56.47
CA GLN A 207 17.95 -5.77 57.18
C GLN A 207 17.63 -5.91 58.68
N THR A 208 17.08 -4.86 59.31
CA THR A 208 16.62 -4.89 60.70
C THR A 208 15.36 -5.76 60.84
N LEU A 209 14.41 -5.70 59.90
CA LEU A 209 13.23 -6.58 59.86
C LEU A 209 13.61 -8.05 59.61
N VAL A 210 14.67 -8.33 58.85
CA VAL A 210 15.22 -9.69 58.67
C VAL A 210 15.99 -10.16 59.92
N GLN A 211 16.50 -9.25 60.75
CA GLN A 211 17.15 -9.58 62.02
C GLN A 211 16.19 -9.67 63.22
N GLU A 212 15.01 -9.02 63.15
CA GLU A 212 14.04 -8.96 64.25
C GLU A 212 13.10 -10.18 64.35
N ASP A 213 13.07 -11.10 63.37
CA ASP A 213 12.30 -12.35 63.49
C ASP A 213 13.02 -13.60 62.97
N PRO A 214 13.88 -14.26 63.79
CA PRO A 214 14.42 -15.59 63.48
C PRO A 214 13.50 -16.75 63.90
N THR A 215 12.38 -16.48 64.60
CA THR A 215 11.66 -17.53 65.37
C THR A 215 10.28 -17.94 64.85
N LEU A 216 9.81 -17.45 63.69
CA LEU A 216 8.46 -17.80 63.21
C LEU A 216 8.33 -18.45 61.83
N CYS A 217 9.43 -18.86 61.18
CA CYS A 217 9.35 -19.62 59.91
C CYS A 217 10.35 -20.79 59.86
N GLN A 218 10.51 -21.50 60.97
CA GLN A 218 11.06 -22.86 60.97
C GLN A 218 10.09 -23.79 61.68
N ASN A 219 9.13 -24.30 60.93
CA ASN A 219 8.48 -25.60 61.14
C ASN A 219 7.66 -25.93 59.89
N GLU A 220 8.29 -26.55 58.90
CA GLU A 220 7.93 -27.92 58.49
C GLU A 220 8.89 -28.42 57.38
N MET A 221 9.42 -29.63 57.62
CA MET A 221 10.14 -30.53 56.71
C MET A 221 11.30 -29.97 55.88
N ASN A 222 12.54 -30.00 56.40
CA ASN A 222 13.75 -30.27 55.58
C ASN A 222 15.05 -30.57 56.36
N LEU A 223 14.98 -31.31 57.48
CA LEU A 223 16.20 -31.85 58.12
C LEU A 223 16.53 -33.30 57.69
N THR A 224 15.57 -34.04 57.14
CA THR A 224 15.78 -35.45 56.77
C THR A 224 16.45 -35.61 55.40
N VAL A 225 16.23 -34.67 54.47
CA VAL A 225 16.79 -34.72 53.10
C VAL A 225 18.24 -34.25 53.04
N LYS A 226 18.62 -33.25 53.85
CA LYS A 226 20.01 -32.76 53.94
C LYS A 226 20.97 -33.75 54.60
N ALA A 227 20.48 -34.61 55.50
CA ALA A 227 21.28 -35.69 56.08
C ALA A 227 21.47 -36.87 55.12
N MET A 228 20.49 -37.15 54.25
CA MET A 228 20.60 -38.21 53.22
C MET A 228 21.55 -37.84 52.08
N ILE A 229 21.58 -36.59 51.65
CA ILE A 229 22.46 -36.13 50.55
C ILE A 229 23.93 -36.05 51.01
N LYS A 230 24.18 -35.79 52.30
CA LYS A 230 25.54 -35.76 52.85
C LYS A 230 26.17 -37.15 53.00
N ASN A 231 25.36 -38.18 53.27
CA ASN A 231 25.83 -39.56 53.41
C ASN A 231 26.08 -40.28 52.07
N LEU A 232 25.67 -39.70 50.93
CA LEU A 232 25.87 -40.29 49.59
C LEU A 232 27.12 -39.78 48.85
N MET A 233 27.85 -38.80 49.40
CA MET A 233 28.99 -38.16 48.75
C MET A 233 30.36 -38.40 49.42
N GLU A 234 30.45 -39.21 50.48
CA GLU A 234 31.71 -39.42 51.23
C GLU A 234 32.35 -40.81 51.13
N GLU A 235 31.90 -41.70 50.25
CA GLU A 235 32.64 -42.93 49.91
C GLU A 235 33.19 -42.84 48.49
N THR A 236 34.44 -42.35 48.38
CA THR A 236 35.55 -42.84 47.52
C THR A 236 36.51 -41.68 47.21
N LEU A 237 37.44 -41.43 48.13
CA LEU A 237 38.78 -40.91 47.80
C LEU A 237 39.70 -42.11 47.73
N GLU A 238 40.44 -42.28 46.64
CA GLU A 238 41.88 -42.60 46.66
C GLU A 238 42.48 -42.58 45.23
N GLU A 239 43.44 -41.67 45.08
CA GLU A 239 44.76 -41.90 44.48
C GLU A 239 45.02 -41.81 42.94
N GLU A 240 45.75 -40.73 42.61
CA GLU A 240 47.03 -40.70 41.86
C GLU A 240 47.12 -40.08 40.43
N TYR A 241 47.92 -38.99 40.40
CA TYR A 241 48.90 -38.51 39.43
C TYR A 241 48.58 -38.21 37.94
N GLN A 242 48.72 -36.92 37.63
CA GLN A 242 49.46 -36.29 36.51
C GLN A 242 49.29 -36.86 35.09
N THR A 243 48.71 -36.05 34.20
CA THR A 243 49.45 -35.36 33.11
C THR A 243 48.53 -34.42 32.33
N SER A 244 49.14 -33.34 31.85
CA SER A 244 48.57 -32.28 31.03
C SER A 244 47.86 -32.77 29.77
N ASP A 245 46.73 -32.19 29.42
CA ASP A 245 46.65 -31.38 28.19
C ASP A 245 45.35 -30.57 28.09
N VAL A 246 45.51 -29.43 27.44
CA VAL A 246 44.66 -28.25 27.41
C VAL A 246 43.41 -28.45 26.54
N ILE A 247 42.23 -28.22 27.13
CA ILE A 247 41.02 -27.77 26.43
C ILE A 247 40.43 -26.63 27.28
N PRO A 248 40.44 -25.35 26.83
CA PRO A 248 39.97 -24.25 27.67
C PRO A 248 38.45 -24.29 27.84
N SER A 249 37.99 -24.55 29.07
CA SER A 249 36.60 -24.32 29.45
C SER A 249 36.40 -22.83 29.71
N VAL A 250 35.38 -22.32 29.04
CA VAL A 250 34.74 -21.03 29.30
C VAL A 250 34.19 -21.04 30.74
N CYS A 251 34.22 -19.86 31.37
CA CYS A 251 33.81 -19.55 32.75
C CYS A 251 34.91 -19.72 33.83
N ALA A 252 35.88 -18.81 33.80
CA ALA A 252 36.43 -18.23 35.03
C ALA A 252 35.86 -16.81 35.16
N GLU A 253 35.01 -16.61 36.16
CA GLU A 253 34.80 -15.31 36.78
C GLU A 253 36.10 -14.94 37.49
N GLU A 254 36.89 -14.06 36.88
CA GLU A 254 37.94 -13.25 37.52
C GLU A 254 38.60 -12.43 36.40
N ASP A 255 38.05 -11.25 36.10
CA ASP A 255 38.77 -10.11 35.53
C ASP A 255 37.81 -9.03 35.04
N LYS A 256 37.31 -8.17 35.94
CA LYS A 256 36.93 -6.77 35.63
C LYS A 256 37.16 -5.84 36.82
N THR A 257 38.39 -5.78 37.30
CA THR A 257 38.95 -4.64 38.05
C THR A 257 40.34 -4.29 37.53
N LYS A 258 40.44 -4.06 36.22
CA LYS A 258 41.53 -3.28 35.62
C LYS A 258 40.93 -2.13 34.81
N LEU A 259 40.38 -1.17 35.54
CA LEU A 259 40.24 0.19 35.04
C LEU A 259 41.64 0.82 35.07
N ILE A 260 42.04 1.26 33.89
CA ILE A 260 43.21 2.05 33.50
C ILE A 260 43.69 2.97 34.64
N THR A 261 44.82 2.63 35.26
CA THR A 261 45.69 3.59 35.94
C THR A 261 46.75 4.03 34.94
N LEU A 262 46.43 5.05 34.14
CA LEU A 262 47.43 5.91 33.55
C LEU A 262 47.65 7.04 34.56
N GLU A 263 48.83 7.04 35.16
CA GLU A 263 49.34 8.14 35.98
C GLU A 263 49.52 9.36 35.07
N ASP A 264 48.57 10.30 35.14
CA ASP A 264 48.79 11.68 34.72
C ASP A 264 48.55 12.58 35.95
N ASP A 265 49.65 13.20 36.39
CA ASP A 265 49.71 14.23 37.42
C ASP A 265 48.91 15.47 36.98
N SER A 266 47.72 15.68 37.54
CA SER A 266 47.21 16.99 37.98
C SER A 266 45.81 16.81 38.58
N GLY A 267 45.65 17.27 39.82
CA GLY A 267 44.47 16.97 40.64
C GLY A 267 43.15 17.44 40.05
N GLU A 268 42.22 16.50 39.84
CA GLU A 268 40.77 16.68 39.86
C GLU A 268 40.09 15.29 39.78
N ASN A 269 39.04 15.07 40.60
CA ASN A 269 37.99 14.02 40.50
C ASN A 269 38.13 12.71 41.32
N GLU A 270 37.77 12.77 42.61
CA GLU A 270 36.92 11.69 43.17
C GLU A 270 35.50 11.88 42.60
N GLU A 271 35.07 11.05 41.67
CA GLU A 271 33.66 11.00 41.26
C GLU A 271 32.79 10.61 42.46
N SER A 272 32.05 11.60 43.01
CA SER A 272 31.10 11.46 44.12
C SER A 272 30.27 10.17 44.02
N GLU A 273 30.18 9.39 45.10
CA GLU A 273 29.39 8.16 45.20
C GLU A 273 27.94 8.33 44.70
N ALA A 274 27.35 9.51 44.93
CA ALA A 274 26.02 9.86 44.44
C ALA A 274 25.92 9.88 42.90
N TRP A 275 27.00 10.22 42.19
CA TRP A 275 27.05 10.16 40.73
C TRP A 275 27.08 8.71 40.23
N LYS A 276 27.86 7.84 40.90
CA LYS A 276 27.91 6.40 40.59
C LYS A 276 26.53 5.77 40.81
N TYR A 277 25.85 6.11 41.91
CA TYR A 277 24.48 5.68 42.17
C TYR A 277 23.52 6.15 41.06
N PHE A 278 23.56 7.44 40.70
CA PHE A 278 22.75 7.98 39.61
C PHE A 278 22.95 7.21 38.29
N VAL A 279 24.21 6.98 37.89
CA VAL A 279 24.53 6.24 36.67
C VAL A 279 24.03 4.79 36.76
N SER A 280 24.20 4.12 37.90
CA SER A 280 23.72 2.74 38.10
C SER A 280 22.19 2.64 38.01
N GLN A 281 21.47 3.60 38.58
CA GLN A 281 20.00 3.65 38.52
C GLN A 281 19.50 3.94 37.12
N VAL A 282 20.18 4.83 36.38
CA VAL A 282 19.83 5.09 34.98
C VAL A 282 20.10 3.86 34.12
N ALA A 283 21.25 3.21 34.26
CA ALA A 283 21.59 2.01 33.49
C ALA A 283 20.59 0.87 33.75
N ALA A 284 20.22 0.65 35.02
CA ALA A 284 19.31 -0.43 35.39
C ALA A 284 17.88 -0.21 34.88
N ASN A 285 17.44 1.05 34.78
CA ASN A 285 16.05 1.40 34.51
C ASN A 285 15.78 1.94 33.09
N VAL A 286 16.81 2.22 32.29
CA VAL A 286 16.66 2.68 30.91
C VAL A 286 16.95 1.55 29.94
N HIS A 287 15.99 1.25 29.08
CA HIS A 287 16.14 0.22 28.05
C HIS A 287 15.98 0.82 26.67
N VAL A 288 16.99 0.63 25.83
CA VAL A 288 16.96 1.05 24.42
C VAL A 288 16.52 -0.14 23.56
N VAL A 289 15.49 0.09 22.74
CA VAL A 289 15.05 -0.84 21.70
C VAL A 289 15.25 -0.21 20.33
N PHE A 290 16.23 -0.72 19.59
CA PHE A 290 16.57 -0.25 18.26
C PHE A 290 15.85 -1.08 17.19
N CYS A 291 14.98 -0.45 16.39
CA CYS A 291 14.24 -1.12 15.32
C CYS A 291 14.88 -0.78 13.97
N ALA A 292 15.46 -1.78 13.30
CA ALA A 292 16.15 -1.59 12.03
C ALA A 292 15.72 -2.59 10.96
N SER A 293 15.95 -2.23 9.70
CA SER A 293 15.71 -3.11 8.55
C SER A 293 17.03 -3.70 8.05
N PRO A 294 17.12 -5.02 7.79
CA PRO A 294 18.34 -5.62 7.26
C PRO A 294 18.61 -5.27 5.80
N THR A 295 17.64 -4.65 5.11
CA THR A 295 17.72 -4.30 3.69
C THR A 295 18.59 -3.07 3.41
N SER A 296 18.97 -2.31 4.44
CA SER A 296 19.69 -1.06 4.27
C SER A 296 21.20 -1.26 4.48
N ASP A 297 22.01 -0.72 3.57
CA ASP A 297 23.46 -0.63 3.78
C ASP A 297 23.81 0.34 4.92
N THR A 298 22.89 1.26 5.26
CA THR A 298 23.04 2.22 6.35
C THR A 298 23.19 1.54 7.70
N LEU A 299 22.44 0.45 7.95
CA LEU A 299 22.56 -0.29 9.20
C LEU A 299 23.97 -0.88 9.37
N ARG A 300 24.53 -1.47 8.30
CA ARG A 300 25.87 -2.05 8.33
C ARG A 300 26.93 -1.00 8.63
N SER A 301 26.87 0.15 7.96
CA SER A 301 27.78 1.28 8.21
C SER A 301 27.64 1.81 9.63
N ARG A 302 26.42 1.94 10.15
CA ARG A 302 26.16 2.38 11.53
C ARG A 302 26.67 1.40 12.58
N CYS A 303 26.48 0.09 12.39
CA CYS A 303 27.03 -0.92 13.31
C CYS A 303 28.57 -0.92 13.32
N ARG A 304 29.21 -0.59 12.18
CA ARG A 304 30.66 -0.43 12.12
C ARG A 304 31.15 0.81 12.87
N ASN A 305 30.43 1.92 12.74
CA ASN A 305 30.79 3.18 13.41
C ASN A 305 30.44 3.16 14.91
N PHE A 306 29.38 2.42 15.30
CA PHE A 306 28.84 2.35 16.66
C PHE A 306 28.72 0.90 17.14
N PRO A 307 29.82 0.27 17.61
CA PRO A 307 29.85 -1.15 17.95
C PRO A 307 28.93 -1.56 19.11
N ALA A 308 28.56 -0.63 20.01
CA ALA A 308 27.70 -0.96 21.15
C ALA A 308 26.30 -1.39 20.70
N LEU A 309 25.84 -0.91 19.53
CA LEU A 309 24.56 -1.33 18.94
C LEU A 309 24.49 -2.83 18.67
N TYR A 310 25.62 -3.49 18.39
CA TYR A 310 25.68 -4.93 18.13
C TYR A 310 26.19 -5.72 19.35
N ASN A 311 27.19 -5.20 20.07
CA ASN A 311 27.83 -5.94 21.17
C ASN A 311 26.98 -6.00 22.45
N ASN A 312 26.26 -4.92 22.76
CA ASN A 312 25.55 -4.76 24.04
C ASN A 312 24.03 -4.81 23.88
N THR A 313 23.53 -5.26 22.73
CA THR A 313 22.10 -5.43 22.50
C THR A 313 21.77 -6.89 22.23
N TYR A 314 20.62 -7.33 22.74
CA TYR A 314 20.03 -8.60 22.36
C TYR A 314 19.44 -8.47 20.96
N ILE A 315 20.00 -9.22 20.01
CA ILE A 315 19.56 -9.19 18.62
C ILE A 315 18.42 -10.18 18.43
N ASN A 316 17.23 -9.66 18.18
CA ASN A 316 16.06 -10.45 17.85
C ASN A 316 15.70 -10.20 16.38
N ARG A 317 15.93 -11.21 15.53
CA ARG A 317 15.56 -11.16 14.12
C ARG A 317 14.15 -11.71 13.96
N ILE A 318 13.22 -10.84 13.59
CA ILE A 318 11.85 -11.17 13.21
C ILE A 318 11.91 -11.61 11.73
N PRO A 319 11.56 -12.87 11.42
CA PRO A 319 11.42 -13.31 10.05
C PRO A 319 10.14 -12.71 9.43
N PRO A 320 10.05 -12.71 8.08
CA PRO A 320 8.76 -12.51 7.44
C PRO A 320 7.76 -13.55 7.96
N TRP A 321 6.48 -13.19 7.97
CA TRP A 321 5.42 -14.06 8.49
C TRP A 321 5.39 -15.40 7.75
N SER A 322 5.37 -16.49 8.51
CA SER A 322 5.21 -17.85 8.00
C SER A 322 3.84 -18.04 7.34
N HIS A 323 3.70 -19.13 6.59
CA HIS A 323 2.41 -19.52 6.02
C HIS A 323 1.34 -19.64 7.11
N ASP A 324 1.68 -20.22 8.26
CA ASP A 324 0.77 -20.43 9.39
C ASP A 324 0.36 -19.10 10.05
N ALA A 325 1.29 -18.15 10.13
CA ALA A 325 0.98 -16.79 10.59
C ALA A 325 -0.03 -16.07 9.69
N LEU A 326 0.14 -16.18 8.38
CA LEU A 326 -0.78 -15.59 7.41
C LEU A 326 -2.17 -16.28 7.45
N LEU A 327 -2.19 -17.59 7.69
CA LEU A 327 -3.40 -18.40 7.82
C LEU A 327 -4.19 -17.98 9.07
N ALA A 328 -3.52 -17.89 10.23
CA ALA A 328 -4.14 -17.46 11.49
C ALA A 328 -4.78 -16.06 11.36
N VAL A 329 -4.09 -15.15 10.66
CA VAL A 329 -4.57 -13.79 10.42
C VAL A 329 -5.79 -13.78 9.50
N ALA A 330 -5.75 -14.49 8.37
CA ALA A 330 -6.89 -14.56 7.46
C ALA A 330 -8.11 -15.17 8.13
N THR A 331 -7.92 -16.26 8.88
CA THR A 331 -8.97 -16.95 9.64
C THR A 331 -9.65 -16.01 10.64
N LYS A 332 -8.87 -15.30 11.46
CA LYS A 332 -9.40 -14.32 12.44
C LYS A 332 -10.26 -13.21 11.81
N PHE A 333 -9.92 -12.77 10.59
CA PHE A 333 -10.68 -11.71 9.91
C PHE A 333 -11.88 -12.22 9.10
N ILE A 334 -11.85 -13.47 8.60
CA ILE A 334 -12.88 -14.03 7.70
C ILE A 334 -13.95 -14.81 8.47
N GLU A 335 -13.60 -15.55 9.52
CA GLU A 335 -14.56 -16.28 10.35
C GLU A 335 -15.75 -15.44 10.85
N PRO A 336 -15.57 -14.22 11.39
CA PRO A 336 -16.68 -13.41 11.88
C PRO A 336 -17.62 -12.89 10.78
N SER A 337 -17.25 -13.02 9.50
CA SER A 337 -18.07 -12.52 8.39
C SER A 337 -19.23 -13.48 8.11
N THR A 338 -20.46 -13.04 8.38
CA THR A 338 -21.70 -13.79 8.07
C THR A 338 -22.13 -13.68 6.60
N LEU A 339 -21.39 -12.90 5.81
CA LEU A 339 -21.73 -12.56 4.42
C LEU A 339 -21.21 -13.57 3.39
N LEU A 340 -20.26 -14.43 3.79
CA LEU A 340 -19.62 -15.43 2.94
C LEU A 340 -20.22 -16.82 3.18
N PRO A 341 -20.47 -17.64 2.14
CA PRO A 341 -20.81 -19.05 2.30
C PRO A 341 -19.72 -19.80 3.07
N GLU A 342 -20.09 -20.57 4.09
CA GLU A 342 -19.15 -21.33 4.92
C GLU A 342 -18.27 -22.27 4.09
N ASP A 343 -18.82 -22.88 3.05
CA ASP A 343 -18.12 -23.84 2.17
C ASP A 343 -16.96 -23.21 1.39
N LEU A 344 -17.04 -21.91 1.08
CA LEU A 344 -16.04 -21.20 0.28
C LEU A 344 -14.95 -20.53 1.13
N LYS A 345 -15.15 -20.38 2.45
CA LYS A 345 -14.19 -19.74 3.35
C LYS A 345 -12.78 -20.37 3.29
N PRO A 346 -12.58 -21.70 3.35
CA PRO A 346 -11.24 -22.29 3.29
C PRO A 346 -10.55 -22.01 1.95
N SER A 347 -11.25 -22.14 0.82
CA SER A 347 -10.70 -21.84 -0.52
C SER A 347 -10.32 -20.37 -0.67
N ILE A 348 -11.11 -19.45 -0.10
CA ILE A 348 -10.79 -18.01 -0.08
C ILE A 348 -9.52 -17.76 0.72
N ILE A 349 -9.39 -18.38 1.91
CA ILE A 349 -8.21 -18.23 2.77
C ILE A 349 -6.95 -18.75 2.04
N GLU A 350 -7.03 -19.91 1.40
CA GLU A 350 -5.93 -20.47 0.61
C GLU A 350 -5.54 -19.53 -0.55
N HIS A 351 -6.51 -18.97 -1.27
CA HIS A 351 -6.22 -18.03 -2.34
C HIS A 351 -5.56 -16.73 -1.86
N LEU A 352 -5.95 -16.21 -0.68
CA LEU A 352 -5.31 -15.03 -0.09
C LEU A 352 -3.83 -15.29 0.23
N LEU A 353 -3.54 -16.48 0.76
CA LEU A 353 -2.18 -16.94 1.06
C LEU A 353 -1.35 -17.08 -0.21
N PHE A 354 -1.89 -17.76 -1.22
CA PHE A 354 -1.25 -17.93 -2.52
C PHE A 354 -0.95 -16.59 -3.18
N THR A 355 -1.91 -15.67 -3.19
CA THR A 355 -1.74 -14.33 -3.77
C THR A 355 -0.55 -13.63 -3.12
N HIS A 356 -0.46 -13.62 -1.79
CA HIS A 356 0.66 -13.00 -1.09
C HIS A 356 2.01 -13.67 -1.39
N ALA A 357 2.05 -15.00 -1.41
CA ALA A 357 3.26 -15.77 -1.69
C ALA A 357 3.76 -15.56 -3.13
N SER A 358 2.85 -15.49 -4.11
CA SER A 358 3.19 -15.26 -5.53
C SER A 358 3.94 -13.94 -5.74
N ILE A 359 3.61 -12.90 -4.96
CA ILE A 359 4.19 -11.56 -5.11
C ILE A 359 5.69 -11.56 -4.78
N SER A 360 6.13 -12.37 -3.81
CA SER A 360 7.55 -12.50 -3.51
C SER A 360 8.34 -12.98 -4.74
N GLN A 361 7.77 -13.91 -5.52
CA GLN A 361 8.38 -14.38 -6.77
C GLN A 361 8.40 -13.28 -7.84
N PHE A 362 7.28 -12.56 -8.02
CA PHE A 362 7.20 -11.45 -8.97
C PHE A 362 8.15 -10.30 -8.63
N VAL A 363 8.37 -9.99 -7.34
CA VAL A 363 9.33 -8.97 -6.91
C VAL A 363 10.76 -9.36 -7.31
N GLU A 364 11.15 -10.60 -7.07
CA GLU A 364 12.48 -11.09 -7.44
C GLU A 364 12.70 -11.06 -8.96
N GLU A 365 11.67 -11.43 -9.74
CA GLU A 365 11.72 -11.35 -11.20
C GLU A 365 11.76 -9.89 -11.69
N TYR A 366 10.95 -9.01 -11.10
CA TYR A 366 10.91 -7.58 -11.41
C TYR A 366 12.27 -6.91 -11.17
N GLN A 367 12.94 -7.27 -10.06
CA GLN A 367 14.30 -6.81 -9.79
C GLN A 367 15.30 -7.37 -10.81
N ARG A 368 15.19 -8.64 -11.19
CA ARG A 368 16.11 -9.29 -12.15
C ARG A 368 15.98 -8.70 -13.56
N VAL A 369 14.76 -8.45 -14.03
CA VAL A 369 14.48 -8.03 -15.42
C VAL A 369 14.62 -6.52 -15.59
N LEU A 370 14.08 -5.73 -14.67
CA LEU A 370 13.99 -4.26 -14.81
C LEU A 370 14.95 -3.50 -13.91
N ASN A 371 15.71 -4.18 -13.04
CA ASN A 371 16.58 -3.57 -12.03
C ASN A 371 15.84 -2.53 -11.15
N ARG A 372 14.57 -2.82 -10.86
CA ARG A 372 13.71 -1.98 -10.02
C ARG A 372 13.30 -2.75 -8.78
N TYR A 373 13.23 -2.04 -7.66
CA TYR A 373 12.92 -2.62 -6.36
C TYR A 373 11.48 -2.32 -5.99
N ALA A 374 10.76 -3.34 -5.53
CA ALA A 374 9.45 -3.21 -4.91
C ALA A 374 9.46 -3.93 -3.56
N PHE A 375 8.93 -3.30 -2.52
CA PHE A 375 8.89 -3.88 -1.19
C PHE A 375 7.45 -4.10 -0.76
N PHE A 376 7.09 -5.35 -0.50
CA PHE A 376 5.83 -5.71 0.11
C PHE A 376 6.07 -6.32 1.49
N SER A 377 5.15 -6.04 2.40
CA SER A 377 5.16 -6.52 3.78
C SER A 377 3.77 -7.06 4.10
N PHE A 378 3.64 -7.82 5.18
CA PHE A 378 2.32 -8.25 5.66
C PHE A 378 1.40 -7.07 6.05
N LYS A 379 1.88 -5.82 6.22
CA LYS A 379 0.98 -4.67 6.32
C LYS A 379 0.15 -4.52 5.05
N HIS A 380 0.74 -4.85 3.89
CA HIS A 380 0.02 -4.95 2.63
C HIS A 380 -0.96 -6.12 2.67
N TYR A 381 -0.57 -7.27 3.20
CA TYR A 381 -1.48 -8.42 3.37
C TYR A 381 -2.69 -8.08 4.26
N LEU A 382 -2.49 -7.43 5.41
CA LEU A 382 -3.57 -6.93 6.25
C LEU A 382 -4.44 -5.91 5.52
N SER A 383 -3.83 -5.02 4.73
CA SER A 383 -4.58 -4.08 3.89
C SER A 383 -5.37 -4.82 2.80
N PHE A 384 -4.86 -5.92 2.27
CA PHE A 384 -5.50 -6.73 1.24
C PHE A 384 -6.72 -7.45 1.81
N VAL A 385 -6.58 -8.16 2.93
CA VAL A 385 -7.71 -8.83 3.62
C VAL A 385 -8.79 -7.80 4.00
N LYS A 386 -8.41 -6.67 4.60
CA LYS A 386 -9.36 -5.61 4.96
C LYS A 386 -10.02 -4.96 3.74
N SER A 387 -9.27 -4.77 2.66
CA SER A 387 -9.82 -4.22 1.41
C SER A 387 -10.79 -5.19 0.76
N PHE A 388 -10.51 -6.49 0.80
CA PHE A 388 -11.40 -7.53 0.31
C PHE A 388 -12.72 -7.52 1.08
N ILE A 389 -12.69 -7.58 2.42
CA ILE A 389 -13.89 -7.54 3.28
C ILE A 389 -14.71 -6.27 3.03
N LYS A 390 -14.05 -5.11 2.99
CA LYS A 390 -14.73 -3.84 2.73
C LYS A 390 -15.37 -3.82 1.34
N MET A 391 -14.68 -4.33 0.33
CA MET A 391 -15.17 -4.30 -1.05
C MET A 391 -16.33 -5.29 -1.25
N ILE A 392 -16.27 -6.48 -0.65
CA ILE A 392 -17.36 -7.44 -0.73
C ILE A 392 -18.60 -6.94 0.02
N GLU A 393 -18.43 -6.34 1.20
CA GLU A 393 -19.53 -5.69 1.94
C GLU A 393 -20.21 -4.62 1.08
N GLN A 394 -19.42 -3.72 0.49
CA GLN A 394 -19.95 -2.65 -0.36
C GLN A 394 -20.68 -3.21 -1.59
N LYS A 395 -20.06 -4.15 -2.31
CA LYS A 395 -20.64 -4.71 -3.55
C LYS A 395 -21.87 -5.58 -3.28
N LEU A 396 -21.87 -6.37 -2.20
CA LEU A 396 -23.03 -7.18 -1.80
C LEU A 396 -24.19 -6.29 -1.33
N GLN A 397 -23.91 -5.20 -0.60
CA GLN A 397 -24.94 -4.24 -0.21
C GLN A 397 -25.56 -3.56 -1.44
N THR A 398 -24.76 -3.03 -2.36
CA THR A 398 -25.26 -2.40 -3.59
C THR A 398 -26.07 -3.38 -4.43
N ARG A 399 -25.57 -4.60 -4.65
CA ARG A 399 -26.28 -5.62 -5.42
C ARG A 399 -27.54 -6.13 -4.72
N SER A 400 -27.56 -6.18 -3.39
CA SER A 400 -28.76 -6.55 -2.62
C SER A 400 -29.85 -5.48 -2.74
N THR A 401 -29.48 -4.20 -2.69
CA THR A 401 -30.45 -3.10 -2.87
C THR A 401 -31.01 -3.07 -4.29
N ASP A 402 -30.14 -3.31 -5.29
CA ASP A 402 -30.56 -3.34 -6.70
C ASP A 402 -31.46 -4.55 -6.98
N GLY A 403 -31.08 -5.73 -6.48
CA GLY A 403 -31.87 -6.95 -6.59
C GLY A 403 -33.23 -6.84 -5.89
N TYR A 404 -33.29 -6.31 -4.66
CA TYR A 404 -34.56 -6.08 -3.97
C TYR A 404 -35.44 -5.07 -4.72
N SER A 405 -34.85 -4.00 -5.24
CA SER A 405 -35.57 -3.02 -6.06
C SER A 405 -36.16 -3.69 -7.30
N ILE A 406 -35.39 -4.50 -8.03
CA ILE A 406 -35.85 -5.22 -9.22
C ILE A 406 -36.92 -6.26 -8.88
N GLN A 407 -36.75 -7.03 -7.81
CA GLN A 407 -37.75 -8.00 -7.37
C GLN A 407 -39.08 -7.32 -6.98
N GLN A 408 -39.03 -6.22 -6.22
CA GLN A 408 -40.23 -5.44 -5.91
C GLN A 408 -40.93 -4.94 -7.17
N LYS A 409 -40.16 -4.49 -8.17
CA LYS A 409 -40.69 -4.02 -9.46
C LYS A 409 -41.37 -5.14 -10.24
N ILE A 410 -40.77 -6.33 -10.29
CA ILE A 410 -41.36 -7.51 -10.93
C ILE A 410 -42.65 -7.92 -10.23
N ASN A 411 -42.67 -7.92 -8.89
CA ASN A 411 -43.85 -8.27 -8.10
C ASN A 411 -45.00 -7.27 -8.31
N LEU A 412 -44.72 -5.97 -8.38
CA LEU A 412 -45.73 -4.94 -8.66
C LEU A 412 -46.31 -5.07 -10.08
N LEU A 413 -45.47 -5.38 -11.07
CA LEU A 413 -45.93 -5.68 -12.43
C LEU A 413 -46.74 -6.98 -12.50
N GLY A 414 -46.32 -8.02 -11.78
CA GLY A 414 -47.05 -9.28 -11.68
C GLY A 414 -48.43 -9.11 -11.07
N ALA A 415 -48.54 -8.39 -9.95
CA ALA A 415 -49.81 -8.07 -9.31
C ALA A 415 -50.74 -7.25 -10.23
N ALA A 416 -50.17 -6.34 -11.04
CA ALA A 416 -50.95 -5.59 -12.01
C ALA A 416 -51.49 -6.47 -13.14
N ILE A 417 -50.67 -7.38 -13.68
CA ILE A 417 -51.09 -8.33 -14.70
C ILE A 417 -52.18 -9.27 -14.15
N ASP A 418 -52.04 -9.72 -12.89
CA ASP A 418 -53.00 -10.61 -12.22
C ASP A 418 -54.36 -9.91 -11.96
N ILE A 419 -54.36 -8.65 -11.50
CA ILE A 419 -55.60 -7.86 -11.35
C ILE A 419 -56.35 -7.71 -12.69
N VAL A 420 -55.62 -7.57 -13.80
CA VAL A 420 -56.22 -7.42 -15.12
C VAL A 420 -56.72 -8.75 -15.67
N SER A 421 -55.99 -9.85 -15.43
CA SER A 421 -56.41 -11.20 -15.79
C SER A 421 -57.74 -11.56 -15.12
N ARG A 422 -57.90 -11.18 -13.84
CA ARG A 422 -59.16 -11.30 -13.09
C ARG A 422 -60.29 -10.41 -13.61
N GLN A 423 -59.99 -9.27 -14.24
CA GLN A 423 -61.00 -8.37 -14.85
C GLN A 423 -61.53 -8.88 -16.20
N GLN A 424 -60.79 -9.76 -16.88
CA GLN A 424 -61.18 -10.33 -18.18
C GLN A 424 -61.86 -11.71 -18.08
N GLY A 425 -61.90 -12.34 -16.90
CA GLY A 425 -62.46 -13.69 -16.75
C GLY A 425 -61.70 -14.76 -17.52
N LEU A 426 -60.39 -14.57 -17.74
CA LEU A 426 -59.52 -15.53 -18.42
C LEU A 426 -58.78 -16.39 -17.38
N ASP A 427 -59.49 -17.34 -16.78
CA ASP A 427 -58.94 -18.34 -15.83
C ASP A 427 -58.03 -19.40 -16.50
N ASN A 428 -57.60 -19.23 -17.76
CA ASN A 428 -56.94 -20.29 -18.53
C ASN A 428 -55.60 -19.87 -19.15
N LEU A 429 -54.76 -19.16 -18.40
CA LEU A 429 -53.33 -19.03 -18.74
C LEU A 429 -52.37 -19.46 -17.62
N ASP A 430 -52.84 -20.23 -16.65
CA ASP A 430 -52.00 -20.83 -15.61
C ASP A 430 -51.42 -22.20 -16.00
N SER A 431 -51.82 -22.80 -17.12
CA SER A 431 -51.39 -24.15 -17.51
C SER A 431 -50.02 -24.22 -18.22
N MET A 432 -49.27 -23.12 -18.29
CA MET A 432 -47.92 -23.07 -18.90
C MET A 432 -46.81 -22.59 -17.94
N LEU A 433 -47.09 -22.41 -16.65
CA LEU A 433 -46.15 -21.87 -15.66
C LEU A 433 -45.81 -22.82 -14.49
N GLU A 434 -46.16 -24.11 -14.55
CA GLU A 434 -45.91 -25.07 -13.46
C GLU A 434 -44.55 -25.80 -13.49
N LEU A 435 -43.59 -25.38 -14.32
CA LEU A 435 -42.23 -25.91 -14.27
C LEU A 435 -41.21 -24.80 -14.11
N GLU A 436 -41.23 -24.12 -12.96
CA GLU A 436 -40.05 -23.57 -12.26
C GLU A 436 -40.51 -22.74 -11.04
N GLY A 437 -40.35 -23.27 -9.84
CA GLY A 437 -40.49 -22.47 -8.61
C GLY A 437 -41.02 -23.21 -7.39
N SER A 438 -40.25 -24.16 -6.88
CA SER A 438 -40.38 -24.60 -5.49
C SER A 438 -39.94 -23.48 -4.52
N GLU A 439 -40.86 -23.12 -3.62
CA GLU A 439 -40.67 -22.55 -2.28
C GLU A 439 -40.17 -21.09 -2.11
N ALA A 440 -41.05 -20.22 -1.61
CA ALA A 440 -40.90 -19.61 -0.28
C ALA A 440 -42.17 -18.84 0.12
N SER A 441 -42.81 -19.34 1.19
CA SER A 441 -44.01 -18.80 1.83
C SER A 441 -43.76 -17.46 2.53
N PHE A 442 -44.49 -16.41 2.16
CA PHE A 442 -44.75 -15.26 3.04
C PHE A 442 -46.20 -14.77 2.88
N THR A 443 -46.97 -15.06 3.93
CA THR A 443 -48.31 -14.59 4.32
C THR A 443 -49.02 -13.63 3.36
N GLU A 444 -50.01 -14.18 2.66
CA GLU A 444 -51.12 -13.45 2.04
C GLU A 444 -51.94 -12.74 3.13
N ASN A 445 -52.17 -11.44 2.97
CA ASN A 445 -53.31 -10.75 3.58
C ASN A 445 -54.23 -10.27 2.45
N PRO A 446 -55.49 -10.74 2.37
CA PRO A 446 -56.40 -10.34 1.32
C PRO A 446 -56.96 -8.96 1.64
N ILE A 447 -56.66 -7.96 0.80
CA ILE A 447 -57.33 -6.66 0.88
C ILE A 447 -58.72 -6.83 0.23
N THR A 448 -59.73 -6.85 1.09
CA THR A 448 -61.16 -6.89 0.78
C THR A 448 -61.57 -5.78 -0.18
N GLY A 449 -62.33 -6.16 -1.21
CA GLY A 449 -62.66 -5.34 -2.36
C GLY A 449 -63.68 -4.22 -2.16
N THR A 450 -63.67 -3.33 -3.15
CA THR A 450 -64.83 -2.57 -3.60
C THR A 450 -65.01 -2.86 -5.10
N PRO A 451 -66.25 -3.12 -5.58
CA PRO A 451 -66.48 -3.43 -6.98
C PRO A 451 -66.39 -2.14 -7.79
N ILE A 452 -65.38 -2.04 -8.66
CA ILE A 452 -65.27 -0.94 -9.62
C ILE A 452 -66.19 -1.28 -10.79
N THR A 453 -67.20 -0.44 -10.99
CA THR A 453 -68.15 -0.48 -12.10
C THR A 453 -67.42 -0.42 -13.44
N GLU A 454 -67.74 -1.41 -14.25
CA GLU A 454 -67.43 -1.64 -15.66
C GLU A 454 -67.25 -0.35 -16.50
N ASN A 455 -66.10 -0.24 -17.14
CA ASN A 455 -65.92 0.65 -18.29
C ASN A 455 -65.05 -0.07 -19.34
N PRO A 456 -65.60 -0.59 -20.45
CA PRO A 456 -64.84 -1.38 -21.44
C PRO A 456 -63.71 -0.57 -22.10
N MET A 457 -63.81 0.76 -22.11
CA MET A 457 -62.75 1.68 -22.58
C MET A 457 -61.51 1.73 -21.67
N THR A 458 -61.61 1.27 -20.41
CA THR A 458 -60.44 1.13 -19.52
C THR A 458 -59.73 -0.20 -19.74
N ALA A 459 -60.45 -1.28 -20.05
CA ALA A 459 -59.87 -2.60 -20.32
C ALA A 459 -58.98 -2.60 -21.59
N ILE A 460 -59.45 -2.00 -22.69
CA ILE A 460 -58.68 -1.92 -23.96
C ILE A 460 -57.36 -1.12 -23.78
N LYS A 461 -57.39 -0.05 -22.97
CA LYS A 461 -56.20 0.77 -22.68
C LYS A 461 -55.17 0.04 -21.81
N VAL A 462 -55.63 -0.94 -21.05
CA VAL A 462 -54.83 -1.74 -20.13
C VAL A 462 -54.21 -2.95 -20.85
N GLU A 463 -54.93 -3.59 -21.78
CA GLU A 463 -54.36 -4.62 -22.68
C GLU A 463 -53.15 -4.10 -23.46
N GLU A 464 -53.28 -2.93 -24.10
CA GLU A 464 -52.18 -2.27 -24.83
C GLU A 464 -50.99 -1.94 -23.90
N LEU A 465 -51.26 -1.68 -22.62
CA LEU A 465 -50.24 -1.41 -21.62
C LEU A 465 -49.53 -2.68 -21.15
N ILE A 466 -50.24 -3.80 -21.06
CA ILE A 466 -49.68 -5.13 -20.76
C ILE A 466 -48.77 -5.57 -21.90
N GLU A 467 -49.16 -5.37 -23.15
CA GLU A 467 -48.32 -5.68 -24.31
C GLU A 467 -47.00 -4.88 -24.30
N MET A 468 -47.03 -3.62 -23.84
CA MET A 468 -45.83 -2.79 -23.67
C MET A 468 -45.00 -3.14 -22.42
N LEU A 469 -45.62 -3.61 -21.34
CA LEU A 469 -44.94 -3.95 -20.08
C LEU A 469 -44.39 -5.38 -20.04
N GLY A 470 -44.95 -6.30 -20.83
CA GLY A 470 -44.49 -7.69 -20.92
C GLY A 470 -42.99 -7.82 -21.26
N PRO A 471 -42.50 -7.19 -22.35
CA PRO A 471 -41.08 -7.21 -22.70
C PRO A 471 -40.17 -6.58 -21.63
N VAL A 472 -40.69 -5.59 -20.89
CA VAL A 472 -39.97 -4.94 -19.80
C VAL A 472 -39.84 -5.89 -18.60
N ARG A 473 -40.88 -6.66 -18.29
CA ARG A 473 -40.85 -7.68 -17.24
C ARG A 473 -39.86 -8.79 -17.55
N VAL A 474 -39.84 -9.31 -18.78
CA VAL A 474 -38.87 -10.34 -19.20
C VAL A 474 -37.44 -9.82 -19.07
N ARG A 475 -37.18 -8.61 -19.58
CA ARG A 475 -35.86 -7.96 -19.46
C ARG A 475 -35.42 -7.77 -18.01
N TRP A 476 -36.31 -7.37 -17.11
CA TRP A 476 -35.97 -7.24 -15.68
C TRP A 476 -35.78 -8.60 -15.00
N GLY A 477 -36.47 -9.65 -15.46
CA GLY A 477 -36.20 -11.02 -15.04
C GLY A 477 -34.81 -11.49 -15.46
N GLU A 478 -34.42 -11.21 -16.71
CA GLU A 478 -33.05 -11.47 -17.21
C GLU A 478 -32.01 -10.64 -16.42
N GLU A 479 -32.26 -9.35 -16.20
CA GLU A 479 -31.40 -8.46 -15.41
C GLU A 479 -31.25 -9.00 -13.97
N LEU A 480 -32.34 -9.46 -13.35
CA LEU A 480 -32.29 -10.08 -12.03
C LEU A 480 -31.47 -11.38 -12.04
N ALA A 481 -31.66 -12.26 -13.03
CA ALA A 481 -30.88 -13.49 -13.16
C ALA A 481 -29.38 -13.21 -13.33
N THR A 482 -29.02 -12.19 -14.13
CA THR A 482 -27.63 -11.74 -14.25
C THR A 482 -27.11 -11.13 -12.94
N LEU A 483 -27.93 -10.41 -12.18
CA LEU A 483 -27.54 -9.88 -10.87
C LEU A 483 -27.29 -10.98 -9.84
N VAL A 484 -28.08 -12.06 -9.87
CA VAL A 484 -27.87 -13.23 -8.99
C VAL A 484 -26.56 -13.94 -9.36
N THR A 485 -26.32 -14.15 -10.65
CA THR A 485 -25.08 -14.79 -11.15
C THR A 485 -23.85 -13.93 -10.84
N THR A 486 -23.93 -12.63 -11.11
CA THR A 486 -22.83 -11.72 -10.78
C THR A 486 -22.63 -11.61 -9.27
N ARG A 487 -23.68 -11.74 -8.45
CA ARG A 487 -23.57 -11.78 -6.97
C ARG A 487 -22.77 -12.99 -6.49
N THR A 488 -22.94 -14.18 -7.06
CA THR A 488 -22.10 -15.34 -6.72
C THR A 488 -20.67 -15.13 -7.21
N ASN A 489 -20.50 -14.62 -8.42
CA ASN A 489 -19.18 -14.35 -9.02
C ASN A 489 -18.46 -13.13 -8.39
N ALA A 490 -19.15 -12.37 -7.54
CA ALA A 490 -18.64 -11.21 -6.84
C ALA A 490 -17.43 -11.55 -5.97
N VAL A 491 -17.42 -12.75 -5.38
CA VAL A 491 -16.38 -13.18 -4.44
C VAL A 491 -15.03 -13.22 -5.15
N GLY A 492 -14.94 -13.93 -6.28
CA GLY A 492 -13.73 -14.01 -7.10
C GLY A 492 -13.29 -12.64 -7.63
N ALA A 493 -14.24 -11.87 -8.18
CA ALA A 493 -13.97 -10.52 -8.66
C ALA A 493 -13.45 -9.58 -7.55
N CYS A 494 -14.00 -9.69 -6.34
CA CYS A 494 -13.54 -8.94 -5.18
C CYS A 494 -12.11 -9.34 -4.75
N LEU A 495 -11.74 -10.62 -4.83
CA LEU A 495 -10.39 -11.06 -4.52
C LEU A 495 -9.37 -10.46 -5.49
N LEU A 496 -9.62 -10.57 -6.81
CA LEU A 496 -8.74 -9.99 -7.83
C LEU A 496 -8.67 -8.47 -7.73
N GLY A 497 -9.81 -7.80 -7.55
CA GLY A 497 -9.85 -6.34 -7.41
C GLY A 497 -9.12 -5.84 -6.16
N ALA A 498 -9.24 -6.55 -5.03
CA ALA A 498 -8.50 -6.21 -3.82
C ALA A 498 -7.00 -6.45 -4.00
N GLY A 499 -6.61 -7.54 -4.67
CA GLY A 499 -5.22 -7.87 -4.96
C GLY A 499 -4.57 -6.80 -5.84
N PHE A 500 -5.28 -6.38 -6.88
CA PHE A 500 -4.86 -5.28 -7.76
C PHE A 500 -4.65 -3.97 -6.98
N MET A 501 -5.63 -3.55 -6.17
CA MET A 501 -5.57 -2.28 -5.44
C MET A 501 -4.42 -2.19 -4.42
N VAL A 502 -3.90 -3.33 -3.95
CA VAL A 502 -2.83 -3.36 -2.94
C VAL A 502 -1.46 -3.62 -3.54
N TYR A 503 -1.35 -4.53 -4.50
CA TYR A 503 -0.08 -5.07 -4.96
C TYR A 503 0.33 -4.62 -6.36
N ALA A 504 -0.61 -4.28 -7.25
CA ALA A 504 -0.29 -3.99 -8.65
C ALA A 504 0.46 -2.66 -8.86
N SER A 505 0.50 -1.78 -7.85
CA SER A 505 0.91 -0.39 -8.03
C SER A 505 2.31 -0.15 -8.62
N PRO A 506 3.39 -0.84 -8.19
CA PRO A 506 4.74 -0.57 -8.71
C PRO A 506 5.07 -1.34 -9.99
N PHE A 507 4.23 -2.31 -10.38
CA PHE A 507 4.48 -3.20 -11.51
C PHE A 507 4.06 -2.57 -12.83
N SER A 508 4.76 -2.92 -13.92
CA SER A 508 4.40 -2.53 -15.28
C SER A 508 3.20 -3.34 -15.79
N GLN A 509 2.59 -2.87 -16.89
CA GLN A 509 1.39 -3.49 -17.49
C GLN A 509 1.55 -4.99 -17.76
N GLU A 510 2.69 -5.42 -18.32
CA GLU A 510 2.97 -6.83 -18.60
C GLU A 510 2.96 -7.69 -17.34
N PHE A 511 3.58 -7.20 -16.26
CA PHE A 511 3.56 -7.91 -14.97
C PHE A 511 2.15 -7.92 -14.37
N ARG A 512 1.39 -6.82 -14.47
CA ARG A 512 0.00 -6.76 -13.99
C ARG A 512 -0.89 -7.79 -14.69
N ASN A 513 -0.78 -7.90 -16.00
CA ASN A 513 -1.56 -8.86 -16.78
C ASN A 513 -1.20 -10.31 -16.39
N ARG A 514 0.09 -10.64 -16.27
CA ARG A 514 0.51 -11.97 -15.83
C ARG A 514 0.07 -12.32 -14.41
N MET A 515 0.17 -11.36 -13.48
CA MET A 515 -0.27 -11.56 -12.10
C MET A 515 -1.77 -11.85 -12.03
N ILE A 516 -2.59 -11.00 -12.67
CA ILE A 516 -4.05 -11.04 -12.50
C ILE A 516 -4.66 -12.17 -13.35
N TYR A 517 -4.38 -12.20 -14.64
CA TYR A 517 -5.06 -13.08 -15.59
C TYR A 517 -4.38 -14.46 -15.70
N ASP A 518 -3.05 -14.53 -15.72
CA ASP A 518 -2.36 -15.83 -15.91
C ASP A 518 -2.19 -16.60 -14.59
N THR A 519 -2.04 -15.91 -13.46
CA THR A 519 -1.67 -16.54 -12.17
C THR A 519 -2.81 -16.56 -11.15
N TRP A 520 -3.44 -15.40 -10.88
CA TRP A 520 -4.46 -15.34 -9.84
C TRP A 520 -5.81 -15.85 -10.32
N GLN A 521 -6.24 -15.50 -11.54
CA GLN A 521 -7.50 -15.98 -12.11
C GLN A 521 -7.47 -17.50 -12.32
N THR A 522 -6.36 -18.06 -12.79
CA THR A 522 -6.20 -19.53 -12.94
C THR A 522 -6.33 -20.25 -11.60
N HIS A 523 -5.66 -19.75 -10.56
CA HIS A 523 -5.80 -20.29 -9.21
C HIS A 523 -7.22 -20.18 -8.65
N LEU A 524 -7.98 -19.13 -8.97
CA LEU A 524 -9.39 -19.03 -8.55
C LEU A 524 -10.25 -20.12 -9.18
N VAL A 525 -10.02 -20.40 -10.47
CA VAL A 525 -10.71 -21.47 -11.19
C VAL A 525 -10.34 -22.83 -10.61
N ASP A 526 -9.06 -23.08 -10.33
CA ASP A 526 -8.59 -24.33 -9.72
C ASP A 526 -9.16 -24.53 -8.30
N ALA A 527 -9.27 -23.45 -7.52
CA ALA A 527 -9.85 -23.45 -6.18
C ALA A 527 -11.40 -23.52 -6.17
N SER A 528 -12.04 -23.67 -7.34
CA SER A 528 -13.50 -23.71 -7.51
C SER A 528 -14.23 -22.46 -6.98
N ILE A 529 -13.59 -21.30 -7.02
CA ILE A 529 -14.21 -20.03 -6.63
C ILE A 529 -14.91 -19.42 -7.85
N PRO A 530 -16.21 -19.06 -7.75
CA PRO A 530 -16.97 -18.52 -8.87
C PRO A 530 -16.41 -17.17 -9.34
N ILE A 531 -16.15 -17.06 -10.64
CA ILE A 531 -15.68 -15.84 -11.31
C ILE A 531 -16.22 -15.77 -12.75
N ASP A 532 -16.41 -14.56 -13.25
CA ASP A 532 -16.73 -14.32 -14.66
C ASP A 532 -15.52 -14.65 -15.55
N SER A 533 -15.76 -15.32 -16.68
CA SER A 533 -14.69 -15.69 -17.63
C SER A 533 -14.00 -14.48 -18.26
N GLU A 534 -14.75 -13.38 -18.47
CA GLU A 534 -14.28 -12.12 -19.04
C GLU A 534 -14.18 -11.04 -17.95
N PHE A 535 -13.34 -11.27 -16.95
CA PHE A 535 -13.13 -10.30 -15.87
C PHE A 535 -12.22 -9.15 -16.33
N LEU A 536 -12.71 -7.91 -16.23
CA LEU A 536 -11.91 -6.69 -16.39
C LEU A 536 -11.87 -5.90 -15.08
N VAL A 537 -10.66 -5.62 -14.62
CA VAL A 537 -10.42 -4.93 -13.34
C VAL A 537 -10.98 -3.51 -13.34
N GLU A 538 -10.85 -2.81 -14.47
CA GLU A 538 -11.21 -1.40 -14.64
C GLU A 538 -12.73 -1.21 -14.54
N GLU A 539 -13.48 -2.10 -15.20
CA GLU A 539 -14.94 -2.13 -15.18
C GLU A 539 -15.46 -2.50 -13.78
N PHE A 540 -14.90 -3.55 -13.18
CA PHE A 540 -15.34 -4.03 -11.88
C PHE A 540 -15.22 -2.98 -10.76
N LEU A 541 -14.07 -2.30 -10.67
CA LEU A 541 -13.79 -1.34 -9.59
C LEU A 541 -14.55 -0.01 -9.74
N CYS A 542 -14.89 0.36 -10.96
CA CYS A 542 -15.68 1.57 -11.23
C CYS A 542 -17.20 1.31 -11.28
N GLY A 543 -17.61 0.06 -11.52
CA GLY A 543 -19.00 -0.35 -11.71
C GLY A 543 -19.59 0.10 -13.05
N ASP A 544 -20.87 -0.17 -13.27
CA ASP A 544 -21.57 -0.01 -14.56
C ASP A 544 -21.61 1.44 -15.11
N ASP A 545 -21.24 2.44 -14.29
CA ASP A 545 -21.10 3.85 -14.66
C ASP A 545 -19.66 4.26 -15.05
N PHE A 546 -18.73 3.29 -15.18
CA PHE A 546 -17.30 3.49 -15.47
C PHE A 546 -17.05 4.39 -16.68
N GLU A 547 -17.64 4.05 -17.83
CA GLU A 547 -17.49 4.82 -19.07
C GLU A 547 -18.08 6.23 -18.96
N ARG A 548 -19.13 6.40 -18.16
CA ARG A 548 -19.93 7.63 -18.12
C ARG A 548 -19.30 8.71 -17.26
N ARG A 549 -18.84 8.34 -16.05
CA ARG A 549 -18.32 9.31 -15.08
C ARG A 549 -16.81 9.39 -15.07
N HIS A 550 -16.10 8.27 -15.15
CA HIS A 550 -14.66 8.27 -14.86
C HIS A 550 -13.84 8.53 -16.12
N LEU A 551 -14.08 7.78 -17.21
CA LEU A 551 -13.32 7.95 -18.45
C LEU A 551 -13.49 9.34 -19.07
N ASN A 552 -14.71 9.89 -19.05
CA ASN A 552 -14.96 11.23 -19.60
C ASN A 552 -14.28 12.32 -18.76
N THR A 553 -14.38 12.25 -17.43
CA THR A 553 -13.69 13.20 -16.57
C THR A 553 -12.18 13.11 -16.77
N TRP A 554 -11.61 11.91 -16.83
CA TRP A 554 -10.17 11.74 -17.03
C TRP A 554 -9.69 12.17 -18.42
N ARG A 555 -10.51 11.97 -19.46
CA ARG A 555 -10.23 12.52 -20.80
C ARG A 555 -10.19 14.05 -20.77
N SER A 556 -11.15 14.68 -20.10
CA SER A 556 -11.17 16.14 -19.92
C SER A 556 -10.00 16.65 -19.07
N ASP A 557 -9.49 15.83 -18.14
CA ASP A 557 -8.33 16.14 -17.32
C ASP A 557 -6.99 15.89 -18.05
N GLU A 558 -7.02 15.56 -19.35
CA GLU A 558 -5.86 15.27 -20.22
C GLU A 558 -5.10 13.97 -19.90
N LEU A 559 -5.77 12.98 -19.30
CA LEU A 559 -5.20 11.63 -19.14
C LEU A 559 -5.33 10.84 -20.44
N SER A 560 -4.29 10.04 -20.76
CA SER A 560 -4.39 9.04 -21.83
C SER A 560 -5.35 7.91 -21.44
N LEU A 561 -6.15 7.46 -22.41
CA LEU A 561 -7.18 6.43 -22.21
C LEU A 561 -6.69 5.01 -22.49
N ASP A 562 -5.38 4.79 -22.38
CA ASP A 562 -4.80 3.45 -22.41
C ASP A 562 -5.12 2.68 -21.13
N GLN A 563 -5.15 1.35 -21.23
CA GLN A 563 -5.48 0.47 -20.12
C GLN A 563 -4.58 0.73 -18.89
N PHE A 564 -3.28 0.92 -19.10
CA PHE A 564 -2.32 1.14 -18.02
C PHE A 564 -2.55 2.47 -17.28
N SER A 565 -2.81 3.55 -18.01
CA SER A 565 -3.10 4.87 -17.43
C SER A 565 -4.44 4.90 -16.71
N ILE A 566 -5.46 4.21 -17.24
CA ILE A 566 -6.74 4.00 -16.55
C ILE A 566 -6.53 3.27 -15.22
N GLN A 567 -5.77 2.17 -15.23
CA GLN A 567 -5.41 1.42 -14.03
C GLN A 567 -4.63 2.30 -13.02
N ASN A 568 -3.69 3.11 -13.48
CA ASN A 568 -2.95 4.03 -12.63
C ASN A 568 -3.86 5.12 -12.04
N ALA A 569 -4.77 5.69 -12.83
CA ALA A 569 -5.76 6.65 -12.34
C ALA A 569 -6.70 6.03 -11.30
N LEU A 570 -7.06 4.77 -11.48
CA LEU A 570 -7.86 4.02 -10.52
C LEU A 570 -7.13 3.83 -9.19
N LEU A 571 -5.84 3.46 -9.24
CA LEU A 571 -4.99 3.36 -8.05
C LEU A 571 -4.86 4.70 -7.32
N VAL A 572 -4.68 5.81 -8.05
CA VAL A 572 -4.61 7.16 -7.48
C VAL A 572 -5.94 7.57 -6.81
N THR A 573 -7.08 7.19 -7.39
CA THR A 573 -8.39 7.68 -6.95
C THR A 573 -9.05 6.84 -5.86
N LYS A 574 -9.00 5.52 -6.02
CA LYS A 574 -9.60 4.55 -5.10
C LYS A 574 -8.60 4.04 -4.07
N GLY A 575 -7.30 4.31 -4.25
CA GLY A 575 -6.25 3.91 -3.33
C GLY A 575 -6.47 4.45 -1.92
N ASN A 576 -6.27 3.58 -0.92
CA ASN A 576 -6.42 3.97 0.48
C ASN A 576 -5.21 4.78 0.99
N ARG A 577 -4.01 4.54 0.42
CA ARG A 577 -2.74 5.20 0.77
C ARG A 577 -2.48 6.36 -0.20
N PHE A 578 -1.75 7.37 0.26
CA PHE A 578 -1.37 8.48 -0.62
C PHE A 578 -0.43 7.99 -1.73
N PRO A 579 -0.65 8.42 -2.98
CA PRO A 579 0.14 7.97 -4.13
C PRO A 579 1.49 8.70 -4.21
N LEU A 580 2.52 7.94 -4.57
CA LEU A 580 3.81 8.41 -5.03
C LEU A 580 3.96 8.00 -6.50
N CYS A 581 3.82 8.95 -7.40
CA CYS A 581 3.85 8.74 -8.84
C CYS A 581 5.29 8.86 -9.36
N ILE A 582 5.80 7.79 -9.96
CA ILE A 582 7.04 7.80 -10.74
C ILE A 582 6.65 8.23 -12.17
N ASP A 583 6.92 9.50 -12.49
CA ASP A 583 6.45 10.15 -13.70
C ASP A 583 7.58 10.92 -14.40
N PRO A 584 8.40 10.23 -15.22
CA PRO A 584 9.52 10.86 -15.89
C PRO A 584 9.12 11.87 -16.97
N GLU A 585 7.93 11.72 -17.56
CA GLU A 585 7.48 12.57 -18.67
C GLU A 585 6.52 13.69 -18.22
N GLY A 586 6.12 13.73 -16.94
CA GLY A 586 5.29 14.81 -16.39
C GLY A 586 3.78 14.69 -16.68
N ARG A 587 3.28 13.52 -17.06
CA ARG A 587 1.86 13.31 -17.38
C ARG A 587 0.97 13.23 -16.16
N ALA A 588 1.40 12.46 -15.17
CA ALA A 588 0.65 12.23 -13.95
C ALA A 588 0.50 13.54 -13.18
N ILE A 589 1.56 14.35 -13.14
CA ILE A 589 1.50 15.68 -12.52
C ILE A 589 0.49 16.57 -13.26
N ASN A 590 0.58 16.71 -14.58
CA ASN A 590 -0.34 17.56 -15.35
C ASN A 590 -1.81 17.13 -15.15
N TRP A 591 -2.07 15.82 -15.17
CA TRP A 591 -3.40 15.27 -14.89
C TRP A 591 -3.90 15.60 -13.48
N ILE A 592 -3.06 15.40 -12.45
CA ILE A 592 -3.41 15.72 -11.05
C ILE A 592 -3.66 17.23 -10.88
N LEU A 593 -2.82 18.07 -11.50
CA LEU A 593 -2.96 19.52 -11.47
C LEU A 593 -4.31 19.94 -12.07
N ASN A 594 -4.67 19.41 -13.25
CA ASN A 594 -5.92 19.72 -13.95
C ASN A 594 -7.15 19.29 -13.16
N ARG A 595 -7.14 18.06 -12.65
CA ARG A 595 -8.24 17.47 -11.90
C ARG A 595 -8.54 18.21 -10.60
N GLU A 596 -7.49 18.61 -9.87
CA GLU A 596 -7.61 19.18 -8.53
C GLU A 596 -7.70 20.72 -8.54
N LYS A 597 -7.84 21.35 -9.73
CA LYS A 597 -8.02 22.82 -9.86
C LYS A 597 -9.16 23.37 -9.01
N THR A 598 -10.24 22.61 -8.86
CA THR A 598 -11.42 23.01 -8.07
C THR A 598 -11.20 22.95 -6.56
N ASN A 599 -10.22 22.17 -6.08
CA ASN A 599 -10.01 21.87 -4.66
C ASN A 599 -8.93 22.75 -4.00
N HIS A 600 -8.54 23.85 -4.66
CA HIS A 600 -7.47 24.77 -4.24
C HIS A 600 -6.15 24.03 -3.99
N LEU A 601 -5.36 23.92 -5.04
CA LEU A 601 -4.11 23.17 -5.06
C LEU A 601 -2.92 24.00 -4.60
N LYS A 602 -2.04 23.40 -3.79
CA LYS A 602 -0.71 23.95 -3.46
C LYS A 602 0.38 22.98 -3.92
N VAL A 603 1.38 23.52 -4.62
CA VAL A 603 2.51 22.76 -5.15
C VAL A 603 3.79 23.26 -4.48
N ALA A 604 4.62 22.36 -3.98
CA ALA A 604 5.92 22.68 -3.36
C ALA A 604 6.93 21.55 -3.59
N SER A 605 8.21 21.80 -3.35
CA SER A 605 9.28 20.79 -3.30
C SER A 605 9.81 20.63 -1.87
N PHE A 606 10.42 19.49 -1.56
CA PHE A 606 11.15 19.30 -0.29
C PHE A 606 12.33 20.25 -0.12
N SER A 607 12.85 20.80 -1.22
CA SER A 607 13.92 21.80 -1.21
C SER A 607 13.45 23.18 -0.76
N ASP A 608 12.15 23.46 -0.77
CA ASP A 608 11.61 24.79 -0.47
C ASP A 608 11.52 25.04 1.03
N THR A 609 12.09 26.13 1.54
CA THR A 609 12.06 26.42 3.00
C THR A 609 10.65 26.50 3.59
N ASP A 610 9.65 26.86 2.77
CA ASP A 610 8.27 27.07 3.19
C ASP A 610 7.35 25.84 3.03
N TRP A 611 7.84 24.71 2.47
CA TRP A 611 6.98 23.55 2.19
C TRP A 611 6.25 23.05 3.44
N TYR A 612 6.94 23.07 4.58
CA TYR A 612 6.39 22.63 5.87
C TYR A 612 5.23 23.51 6.34
N ARG A 613 5.37 24.84 6.20
CA ARG A 613 4.30 25.80 6.56
C ARG A 613 3.09 25.64 5.64
N LEU A 614 3.32 25.50 4.34
CA LEU A 614 2.26 25.32 3.34
C LEU A 614 1.53 23.99 3.53
N LEU A 615 2.23 22.93 3.92
CA LEU A 615 1.63 21.63 4.25
C LEU A 615 0.68 21.75 5.45
N ILE A 616 1.10 22.41 6.54
CA ILE A 616 0.26 22.64 7.72
C ILE A 616 -1.00 23.42 7.34
N GLU A 617 -0.85 24.45 6.52
CA GLU A 617 -1.97 25.26 6.05
C GLU A 617 -2.92 24.43 5.18
N ALA A 618 -2.40 23.61 4.27
CA ALA A 618 -3.19 22.74 3.43
C ALA A 618 -3.98 21.70 4.25
N MET A 619 -3.37 21.11 5.27
CA MET A 619 -4.03 20.16 6.18
C MET A 619 -5.16 20.81 6.98
N LYS A 620 -4.97 22.05 7.45
CA LYS A 620 -5.98 22.81 8.21
C LYS A 620 -7.22 23.10 7.36
N TYR A 621 -7.03 23.56 6.12
CA TYR A 621 -8.13 23.95 5.25
C TYR A 621 -8.67 22.79 4.39
N GLY A 622 -7.98 21.66 4.31
CA GLY A 622 -8.36 20.52 3.49
C GLY A 622 -8.04 20.70 2.00
N HIS A 623 -7.02 21.51 1.70
CA HIS A 623 -6.53 21.73 0.35
C HIS A 623 -5.71 20.55 -0.17
N THR A 624 -5.69 20.37 -1.48
CA THR A 624 -4.81 19.38 -2.10
C THR A 624 -3.37 19.88 -2.11
N PHE A 625 -2.42 19.04 -1.67
CA PHE A 625 -1.00 19.35 -1.63
C PHE A 625 -0.21 18.40 -2.54
N VAL A 626 0.61 18.94 -3.43
CA VAL A 626 1.47 18.18 -4.34
C VAL A 626 2.92 18.48 -4.02
N ILE A 627 3.70 17.44 -3.76
CA ILE A 627 5.16 17.55 -3.62
C ILE A 627 5.82 17.08 -4.90
N ASN A 628 6.56 17.98 -5.55
CA ASN A 628 7.27 17.70 -6.79
C ASN A 628 8.71 17.25 -6.54
N ASP A 629 9.24 16.49 -7.51
CA ASP A 629 10.65 16.09 -7.59
C ASP A 629 11.19 15.42 -6.32
N VAL A 630 10.38 14.49 -5.79
CA VAL A 630 10.76 13.73 -4.59
C VAL A 630 11.88 12.74 -4.92
N GLU A 631 13.10 13.07 -4.50
CA GLU A 631 14.24 12.15 -4.56
C GLU A 631 14.31 11.25 -3.32
N SER A 632 14.22 11.87 -2.15
CA SER A 632 14.16 11.20 -0.85
C SER A 632 13.02 11.77 -0.04
N VAL A 633 12.13 10.90 0.45
CA VAL A 633 11.01 11.33 1.29
C VAL A 633 11.53 11.72 2.68
N ASP A 634 11.19 12.93 3.12
CA ASP A 634 11.48 13.38 4.48
C ASP A 634 10.65 12.55 5.51
N PRO A 635 11.29 11.94 6.53
CA PRO A 635 10.60 11.19 7.59
C PRO A 635 9.52 11.98 8.37
N ILE A 636 9.51 13.32 8.33
CA ILE A 636 8.48 14.16 8.96
C ILE A 636 7.09 13.83 8.41
N ILE A 637 6.97 13.54 7.10
CA ILE A 637 5.69 13.24 6.46
C ILE A 637 5.18 11.83 6.81
N GLU A 638 5.99 10.97 7.46
CA GLU A 638 5.57 9.61 7.88
C GLU A 638 4.22 9.61 8.61
N VAL A 639 4.00 10.55 9.53
CA VAL A 639 2.75 10.63 10.31
C VAL A 639 1.54 10.93 9.42
N VAL A 640 1.74 11.79 8.41
CA VAL A 640 0.71 12.13 7.42
C VAL A 640 0.44 10.95 6.49
N LEU A 641 1.49 10.29 5.99
CA LEU A 641 1.35 9.11 5.13
C LEU A 641 0.64 7.95 5.83
N GLU A 642 0.88 7.78 7.13
CA GLU A 642 0.19 6.81 7.96
C GLU A 642 -1.27 7.14 8.26
N LYS A 643 -1.71 8.39 7.99
CA LYS A 643 -3.02 8.91 8.41
C LYS A 643 -3.26 8.65 9.90
N ASN A 644 -2.23 8.84 10.73
CA ASN A 644 -2.33 8.65 12.18
C ASN A 644 -3.06 9.84 12.83
N ILE A 645 -4.35 9.94 12.55
CA ILE A 645 -5.24 11.04 12.93
C ILE A 645 -5.75 10.79 14.35
N ILE A 646 -5.63 11.80 15.21
CA ILE A 646 -6.13 11.78 16.57
C ILE A 646 -7.49 12.45 16.58
N GLN A 647 -8.53 11.66 16.90
CA GLN A 647 -9.89 12.15 17.02
C GLN A 647 -10.18 12.47 18.49
N LYS A 648 -9.94 13.72 18.90
CA LYS A 648 -10.51 14.26 20.15
C LYS A 648 -12.03 14.45 19.95
N LYS A 649 -12.82 14.73 21.01
CA LYS A 649 -14.28 15.04 20.93
C LYS A 649 -14.61 16.34 20.14
N GLY A 650 -13.79 16.71 19.14
CA GLY A 650 -13.83 17.92 18.32
C GLY A 650 -13.13 17.69 16.97
N PRO A 651 -12.54 18.73 16.33
CA PRO A 651 -11.87 18.57 15.03
C PRO A 651 -10.70 17.59 15.14
N CYS A 652 -10.52 16.77 14.10
CA CYS A 652 -9.41 15.83 13.99
C CYS A 652 -8.07 16.59 14.02
N SER A 653 -7.07 16.09 14.75
CA SER A 653 -5.73 16.67 14.78
C SER A 653 -4.63 15.64 14.51
N VAL A 654 -3.49 16.10 14.00
CA VAL A 654 -2.30 15.30 13.71
C VAL A 654 -1.10 16.01 14.32
N PHE A 655 -0.24 15.28 15.03
CA PHE A 655 1.04 15.81 15.51
C PHE A 655 2.11 15.68 14.42
N LEU A 656 2.59 16.83 13.94
CA LEU A 656 3.75 16.93 13.07
C LEU A 656 4.94 17.37 13.92
N GLY A 657 5.83 16.41 14.22
CA GLY A 657 6.93 16.62 15.16
C GLY A 657 6.40 17.05 16.53
N SER A 658 6.68 18.29 16.93
CA SER A 658 6.21 18.91 18.18
C SER A 658 4.91 19.72 18.04
N THR A 659 4.40 19.93 16.82
CA THR A 659 3.27 20.83 16.56
C THR A 659 1.96 20.07 16.35
N GLU A 660 0.92 20.42 17.12
CA GLU A 660 -0.44 19.92 16.90
C GLU A 660 -1.09 20.70 15.75
N CYS A 661 -1.46 20.00 14.67
CA CYS A 661 -2.10 20.58 13.50
C CYS A 661 -3.52 20.04 13.36
N ALA A 662 -4.49 20.91 13.06
CA ALA A 662 -5.84 20.45 12.70
C ALA A 662 -5.80 19.74 11.34
N TYR A 663 -6.54 18.63 11.22
CA TYR A 663 -6.62 17.79 10.05
C TYR A 663 -8.03 17.78 9.50
N ASN A 664 -8.19 18.22 8.25
CA ASN A 664 -9.44 18.11 7.52
C ASN A 664 -9.49 16.78 6.74
N PRO A 665 -10.56 15.97 6.89
CA PRO A 665 -10.74 14.73 6.11
C PRO A 665 -10.70 14.89 4.59
N GLY A 666 -10.98 16.10 4.07
CA GLY A 666 -10.88 16.41 2.63
C GLY A 666 -9.45 16.54 2.09
N PHE A 667 -8.44 16.62 2.96
CA PHE A 667 -7.03 16.78 2.56
C PHE A 667 -6.54 15.61 1.70
N ARG A 668 -5.88 15.94 0.58
CA ARG A 668 -5.20 14.98 -0.30
C ARG A 668 -3.74 15.36 -0.50
N LEU A 669 -2.86 14.36 -0.43
CA LEU A 669 -1.42 14.51 -0.66
C LEU A 669 -1.02 13.66 -1.88
N TYR A 670 -0.30 14.27 -2.81
CA TYR A 670 0.30 13.61 -3.97
C TYR A 670 1.82 13.84 -3.94
N LEU A 671 2.60 12.78 -4.18
CA LEU A 671 4.05 12.87 -4.33
C LEU A 671 4.40 12.52 -5.78
N THR A 672 5.26 13.30 -6.44
CA THR A 672 5.70 13.02 -7.81
C THR A 672 7.22 13.01 -7.91
N THR A 673 7.77 12.19 -8.79
CA THR A 673 9.20 12.15 -9.08
C THR A 673 9.44 11.99 -10.58
N ARG A 674 10.36 12.78 -11.13
CA ARG A 674 10.78 12.67 -12.54
C ARG A 674 11.84 11.58 -12.77
N LYS A 675 12.45 11.04 -11.70
CA LYS A 675 13.46 9.98 -11.84
C LYS A 675 12.77 8.66 -12.17
N SER A 676 13.04 8.14 -13.38
CA SER A 676 12.55 6.81 -13.83
C SER A 676 13.06 5.65 -12.97
N TYR A 677 14.22 5.84 -12.33
CA TYR A 677 14.86 4.87 -11.45
C TYR A 677 15.11 5.53 -10.10
N SER A 678 14.16 5.41 -9.18
CA SER A 678 14.29 5.89 -7.81
C SER A 678 14.39 4.70 -6.86
N THR A 679 15.47 4.65 -6.07
CA THR A 679 15.67 3.64 -5.04
C THR A 679 14.99 4.10 -3.75
N PHE A 680 13.66 4.04 -3.73
CA PHE A 680 12.92 4.33 -2.51
C PHE A 680 13.18 3.24 -1.47
N LYS A 681 13.33 3.67 -0.20
CA LYS A 681 13.50 2.76 0.93
C LYS A 681 12.22 1.96 1.20
N SER A 682 12.35 0.77 1.77
CA SER A 682 11.22 -0.13 2.10
C SER A 682 10.11 0.55 2.91
N TRP A 683 10.46 1.48 3.82
CA TRP A 683 9.49 2.23 4.61
C TRP A 683 8.51 3.05 3.78
N VAL A 684 8.96 3.60 2.65
CA VAL A 684 8.12 4.43 1.78
C VAL A 684 6.99 3.58 1.18
N PHE A 685 7.29 2.38 0.68
CA PHE A 685 6.30 1.44 0.12
C PHE A 685 5.25 1.00 1.16
N ASN A 686 5.63 0.92 2.43
CA ASN A 686 4.71 0.56 3.50
C ASN A 686 3.70 1.67 3.86
N LYS A 687 4.00 2.92 3.53
CA LYS A 687 3.19 4.09 3.91
C LYS A 687 2.50 4.75 2.72
N ALA A 688 3.19 4.86 1.59
CA ALA A 688 2.69 5.41 0.34
C ALA A 688 2.49 4.30 -0.70
N MET A 689 1.60 4.54 -1.65
CA MET A 689 1.42 3.67 -2.81
C MET A 689 2.32 4.15 -3.93
N VAL A 690 3.38 3.42 -4.26
CA VAL A 690 4.27 3.77 -5.37
C VAL A 690 3.61 3.30 -6.67
N ILE A 691 3.34 4.24 -7.58
CA ILE A 691 2.66 4.00 -8.86
C ILE A 691 3.60 4.39 -9.98
N ASP A 692 3.85 3.45 -10.89
CA ASP A 692 4.66 3.69 -12.07
C ASP A 692 3.80 4.29 -13.20
N PHE A 693 4.04 5.56 -13.53
CA PHE A 693 3.46 6.26 -14.68
C PHE A 693 4.42 6.30 -15.87
N SER A 694 5.47 5.46 -15.87
CA SER A 694 6.32 5.34 -17.04
C SER A 694 5.52 4.88 -18.26
N MET A 695 5.84 5.48 -19.39
CA MET A 695 5.11 5.26 -20.63
C MET A 695 5.33 3.87 -21.20
N THR A 696 4.25 3.15 -21.43
CA THR A 696 4.28 1.91 -22.21
C THR A 696 4.31 2.24 -23.71
N PRO A 697 4.90 1.36 -24.54
CA PRO A 697 4.90 1.54 -25.99
C PRO A 697 3.46 1.58 -26.57
N GLU A 698 2.53 0.85 -25.97
CA GLU A 698 1.10 0.86 -26.33
C GLU A 698 0.47 2.23 -26.05
N ALA A 699 0.76 2.84 -24.90
CA ALA A 699 0.27 4.19 -24.56
C ALA A 699 0.83 5.25 -25.51
N LEU A 700 2.11 5.12 -25.91
CA LEU A 700 2.70 5.98 -26.93
C LEU A 700 2.03 5.78 -28.30
N GLU A 701 1.75 4.53 -28.68
CA GLU A 701 1.04 4.19 -29.93
C GLU A 701 -0.33 4.85 -29.97
N GLU A 702 -1.13 4.68 -28.92
CA GLU A 702 -2.48 5.24 -28.83
C GLU A 702 -2.49 6.77 -28.85
N MET A 703 -1.49 7.38 -28.22
CA MET A 703 -1.32 8.83 -28.26
C MET A 703 -0.94 9.33 -29.66
N PHE A 704 0.04 8.71 -30.33
CA PHE A 704 0.40 9.12 -31.70
C PHE A 704 -0.73 8.84 -32.69
N LEU A 705 -1.50 7.77 -32.49
CA LEU A 705 -2.68 7.45 -33.27
C LEU A 705 -3.73 8.55 -33.15
N SER A 706 -4.08 8.92 -31.91
CA SER A 706 -5.06 9.99 -31.64
C SER A 706 -4.62 11.30 -32.27
N ARG A 707 -3.34 11.67 -32.11
CA ARG A 707 -2.78 12.90 -32.70
C ARG A 707 -2.72 12.88 -34.22
N THR A 708 -2.53 11.72 -34.83
CA THR A 708 -2.56 11.55 -36.31
C THR A 708 -3.97 11.80 -36.83
N ILE A 709 -4.96 11.25 -36.13
CA ILE A 709 -6.37 11.33 -36.54
C ILE A 709 -6.92 12.75 -36.33
N GLU A 710 -6.54 13.44 -35.24
CA GLU A 710 -6.89 14.85 -35.00
C GLU A 710 -6.50 15.78 -36.17
N LYS A 711 -5.41 15.45 -36.88
CA LYS A 711 -4.96 16.22 -38.05
C LYS A 711 -5.66 15.85 -39.36
N GLU A 712 -6.26 14.67 -39.46
CA GLU A 712 -7.00 14.18 -40.63
C GLU A 712 -8.50 14.49 -40.41
N THR A 713 -8.84 15.77 -40.56
CA THR A 713 -9.94 16.48 -39.87
C THR A 713 -11.38 16.03 -40.16
N ASP A 714 -11.65 15.28 -41.24
CA ASP A 714 -13.04 15.02 -41.67
C ASP A 714 -13.66 13.79 -40.98
N TYR A 715 -12.84 12.84 -40.57
CA TYR A 715 -13.28 11.58 -39.97
C TYR A 715 -13.46 11.71 -38.44
N GLU A 716 -12.54 12.38 -37.75
CA GLU A 716 -12.58 12.50 -36.30
C GLU A 716 -13.83 13.25 -35.83
N GLU A 717 -14.22 14.30 -36.55
CA GLU A 717 -15.44 15.05 -36.23
C GLU A 717 -16.70 14.17 -36.35
N GLN A 718 -16.75 13.26 -37.32
CA GLN A 718 -17.87 12.31 -37.48
C GLN A 718 -17.85 11.23 -36.39
N TYR A 719 -16.68 10.74 -36.02
CA TYR A 719 -16.51 9.75 -34.95
C TYR A 719 -16.88 10.34 -33.58
N GLU A 720 -16.41 11.56 -33.27
CA GLU A 720 -16.74 12.26 -32.04
C GLU A 720 -18.23 12.62 -31.94
N ARG A 721 -18.84 13.10 -33.03
CA ARG A 721 -20.30 13.35 -33.09
C ARG A 721 -21.10 12.07 -32.84
N SER A 722 -20.68 10.95 -33.44
CA SER A 722 -21.35 9.65 -33.27
C SER A 722 -21.21 9.13 -31.84
N LEU A 723 -20.02 9.24 -31.24
CA LEU A 723 -19.79 8.91 -29.82
C LEU A 723 -20.61 9.81 -28.89
N ALA A 724 -20.70 11.11 -29.17
CA ALA A 724 -21.55 12.03 -28.40
C ALA A 724 -23.03 11.65 -28.49
N ALA A 725 -23.50 11.21 -29.66
CA ALA A 725 -24.86 10.71 -29.86
C ALA A 725 -25.13 9.43 -29.06
N VAL A 726 -24.23 8.44 -29.10
CA VAL A 726 -24.32 7.21 -28.26
C VAL A 726 -24.44 7.58 -26.78
N ARG A 727 -23.62 8.52 -26.31
CA ARG A 727 -23.63 8.98 -24.90
C ARG A 727 -24.96 9.63 -24.52
N SER A 728 -25.45 10.57 -25.33
CA SER A 728 -26.71 11.26 -25.07
C SER A 728 -27.89 10.27 -25.04
N ASN A 729 -27.92 9.33 -26.00
CA ASN A 729 -28.98 8.33 -26.09
C ASN A 729 -28.94 7.34 -24.91
N LYS A 730 -27.76 6.88 -24.48
CA LYS A 730 -27.57 6.01 -23.30
C LYS A 730 -28.02 6.72 -22.01
N GLN A 731 -27.74 8.02 -21.87
CA GLN A 731 -28.19 8.83 -20.74
C GLN A 731 -29.71 9.03 -20.75
N ASN A 732 -30.27 9.39 -21.89
CA ASN A 732 -31.71 9.58 -22.08
C ASN A 732 -32.46 8.29 -21.75
N TYR A 733 -32.00 7.15 -22.27
CA TYR A 733 -32.55 5.84 -21.96
C TYR A 733 -32.55 5.55 -20.46
N SER A 734 -31.41 5.72 -19.77
CA SER A 734 -31.34 5.48 -18.32
C SER A 734 -32.25 6.42 -17.52
N THR A 735 -32.34 7.70 -17.92
CA THR A 735 -33.17 8.71 -17.25
C THR A 735 -34.66 8.41 -17.42
N PHE A 736 -35.08 8.10 -18.65
CA PHE A 736 -36.47 7.71 -18.92
C PHE A 736 -36.84 6.40 -18.21
N ASN A 737 -35.93 5.41 -18.17
CA ASN A 737 -36.15 4.19 -17.39
C ASN A 737 -36.36 4.52 -15.90
N LYS A 738 -35.52 5.39 -15.30
CA LYS A 738 -35.68 5.85 -13.90
C LYS A 738 -37.02 6.56 -13.69
N HIS A 739 -37.47 7.38 -14.65
CA HIS A 739 -38.78 8.02 -14.57
C HIS A 739 -39.93 7.01 -14.59
N VAL A 740 -39.88 6.02 -15.48
CA VAL A 740 -40.83 4.89 -15.47
C VAL A 740 -40.80 4.19 -14.11
N MET A 741 -39.61 4.01 -13.51
CA MET A 741 -39.50 3.42 -12.16
C MET A 741 -40.16 4.24 -11.06
N THR A 742 -39.91 5.55 -11.04
CA THR A 742 -40.49 6.43 -10.02
C THR A 742 -42.00 6.56 -10.13
N GLU A 743 -42.56 6.43 -11.34
CA GLU A 743 -44.00 6.41 -11.52
C GLU A 743 -44.59 5.07 -11.05
N LEU A 744 -44.02 3.92 -11.43
CA LEU A 744 -44.52 2.58 -11.05
C LEU A 744 -44.49 2.30 -9.53
N THR A 745 -43.55 2.89 -8.81
CA THR A 745 -43.41 2.73 -7.35
C THR A 745 -44.39 3.57 -6.54
N ARG A 746 -45.13 4.51 -7.16
CA ARG A 746 -46.16 5.29 -6.48
C ARG A 746 -47.44 4.45 -6.34
N ALA A 747 -47.89 4.23 -5.10
CA ALA A 747 -49.02 3.33 -4.76
C ALA A 747 -50.40 3.62 -5.41
N ASN A 748 -50.55 4.70 -6.21
CA ASN A 748 -51.84 5.13 -6.80
C ASN A 748 -51.84 5.17 -8.35
N VAL A 749 -50.94 4.43 -9.00
CA VAL A 749 -50.74 4.43 -10.47
C VAL A 749 -52.00 4.02 -11.24
N TRP A 750 -52.75 3.03 -10.75
CA TRP A 750 -53.88 2.44 -11.47
C TRP A 750 -55.16 3.27 -11.43
N ASN A 751 -55.23 4.27 -10.54
CA ASN A 751 -56.44 5.07 -10.32
C ASN A 751 -56.44 6.42 -11.07
N LYS A 752 -55.32 6.80 -11.72
CA LYS A 752 -55.19 8.11 -12.41
C LYS A 752 -54.74 7.94 -13.85
N ASN A 753 -55.63 8.28 -14.80
CA ASN A 753 -55.34 8.26 -16.25
C ASN A 753 -54.07 9.05 -16.63
N ALA A 754 -53.79 10.15 -15.95
CA ALA A 754 -52.59 10.97 -16.20
C ALA A 754 -51.26 10.25 -15.90
N ALA A 755 -51.23 9.31 -14.94
CA ALA A 755 -50.03 8.54 -14.63
C ALA A 755 -49.75 7.47 -15.70
N LEU A 756 -50.80 6.82 -16.19
CA LEU A 756 -50.73 5.85 -17.29
C LEU A 756 -50.26 6.50 -18.59
N ASP A 757 -50.77 7.69 -18.93
CA ASP A 757 -50.35 8.44 -20.11
C ASP A 757 -48.86 8.87 -20.03
N ASN A 758 -48.38 9.24 -18.83
CA ASN A 758 -46.97 9.55 -18.61
C ASN A 758 -46.07 8.31 -18.71
N ILE A 759 -46.53 7.15 -18.23
CA ILE A 759 -45.80 5.88 -18.35
C ILE A 759 -45.70 5.47 -19.82
N LYS A 760 -46.80 5.50 -20.58
CA LYS A 760 -46.81 5.23 -22.03
C LYS A 760 -45.82 6.14 -22.77
N LYS A 761 -45.90 7.45 -22.53
CA LYS A 761 -45.01 8.44 -23.15
C LYS A 761 -43.53 8.22 -22.80
N ASN A 762 -43.21 7.82 -21.57
CA ASN A 762 -41.83 7.54 -21.17
C ASN A 762 -41.32 6.20 -21.74
N LEU A 763 -42.18 5.19 -21.87
CA LEU A 763 -41.85 3.90 -22.51
C LEU A 763 -41.57 4.06 -24.01
N GLU A 764 -42.38 4.85 -24.72
CA GLU A 764 -42.12 5.19 -26.13
C GLU A 764 -40.77 5.90 -26.30
N LYS A 765 -40.47 6.87 -25.43
CA LYS A 765 -39.17 7.54 -25.42
C LYS A 765 -38.01 6.61 -25.07
N CYS A 766 -38.23 5.62 -24.20
CA CYS A 766 -37.22 4.58 -23.93
C CYS A 766 -36.95 3.74 -25.17
N LYS A 767 -37.99 3.36 -25.93
CA LYS A 767 -37.84 2.59 -27.17
C LYS A 767 -37.11 3.41 -28.23
N GLU A 768 -37.53 4.65 -28.46
CA GLU A 768 -36.88 5.57 -29.41
C GLU A 768 -35.41 5.82 -29.05
N ALA A 769 -35.10 6.04 -27.76
CA ALA A 769 -33.72 6.21 -27.31
C ALA A 769 -32.87 4.96 -27.49
N LYS A 770 -33.46 3.76 -27.35
CA LYS A 770 -32.78 2.48 -27.57
C LYS A 770 -32.49 2.24 -29.05
N ASP A 771 -33.45 2.54 -29.93
CA ASP A 771 -33.26 2.37 -31.38
C ASP A 771 -32.18 3.31 -31.91
N LYS A 772 -32.19 4.59 -31.48
CA LYS A 772 -31.13 5.56 -31.81
C LYS A 772 -29.77 5.21 -31.20
N LEU A 773 -29.76 4.49 -30.08
CA LEU A 773 -28.51 3.99 -29.49
C LEU A 773 -27.91 2.89 -30.35
N LEU A 774 -28.71 1.91 -30.79
CA LEU A 774 -28.26 0.82 -31.67
C LEU A 774 -27.77 1.35 -33.02
N GLU A 775 -28.46 2.34 -33.59
CA GLU A 775 -28.02 2.99 -34.83
C GLU A 775 -26.66 3.68 -34.64
N ALA A 776 -26.50 4.49 -33.59
CA ALA A 776 -25.25 5.19 -33.33
C ALA A 776 -24.09 4.22 -32.98
N GLU A 777 -24.36 3.12 -32.29
CA GLU A 777 -23.36 2.06 -32.02
C GLU A 777 -22.91 1.35 -33.29
N SER A 778 -23.84 1.09 -34.22
CA SER A 778 -23.50 0.51 -35.52
C SER A 778 -22.60 1.44 -36.34
N ILE A 779 -22.85 2.76 -36.31
CA ILE A 779 -22.00 3.76 -36.95
C ILE A 779 -20.60 3.72 -36.32
N VAL A 780 -20.48 3.77 -35.00
CA VAL A 780 -19.19 3.68 -34.30
C VAL A 780 -18.45 2.39 -34.66
N ALA A 781 -19.13 1.25 -34.75
CA ALA A 781 -18.55 -0.02 -35.16
C ALA A 781 -18.05 -0.01 -36.62
N THR A 782 -18.74 0.67 -37.54
CA THR A 782 -18.26 0.85 -38.92
C THR A 782 -17.07 1.80 -39.02
N LEU A 783 -16.98 2.78 -38.11
CA LEU A 783 -15.90 3.76 -38.08
C LEU A 783 -14.62 3.17 -37.44
N ALA A 784 -14.74 2.39 -36.35
CA ALA A 784 -13.61 1.76 -35.65
C ALA A 784 -12.51 1.14 -36.53
N PRO A 785 -12.78 0.31 -37.57
CA PRO A 785 -11.73 -0.25 -38.42
C PRO A 785 -10.95 0.80 -39.25
N MET A 786 -11.52 1.97 -39.51
CA MET A 786 -10.79 3.06 -40.17
C MET A 786 -9.69 3.65 -39.25
N ARG A 787 -9.88 3.59 -37.93
CA ARG A 787 -8.86 3.96 -36.94
C ARG A 787 -7.64 3.06 -37.04
N ASP A 788 -7.85 1.77 -37.25
CA ASP A 788 -6.76 0.78 -37.35
C ASP A 788 -5.90 0.96 -38.61
N LEU A 789 -6.40 1.63 -39.65
CA LEU A 789 -5.60 1.96 -40.85
C LEU A 789 -4.42 2.89 -40.51
N TYR A 790 -4.56 3.74 -39.50
CA TYR A 790 -3.52 4.68 -39.07
C TYR A 790 -2.58 4.08 -38.01
N ARG A 791 -2.94 2.94 -37.42
CA ARG A 791 -2.16 2.25 -36.39
C ARG A 791 -0.71 1.93 -36.80
N PRO A 792 -0.41 1.51 -38.04
CA PRO A 792 0.98 1.28 -38.47
C PRO A 792 1.85 2.54 -38.46
N ILE A 793 1.27 3.72 -38.70
CA ILE A 793 1.99 5.01 -38.64
C ILE A 793 2.35 5.31 -37.19
N ALA A 794 1.39 5.14 -36.28
CA ALA A 794 1.60 5.29 -34.85
C ALA A 794 2.69 4.36 -34.34
N LYS A 795 2.66 3.06 -34.68
CA LYS A 795 3.71 2.08 -34.31
C LYS A 795 5.11 2.52 -34.75
N ARG A 796 5.23 3.08 -35.95
CA ARG A 796 6.52 3.59 -36.45
C ARG A 796 6.97 4.83 -35.69
N ALA A 797 6.06 5.72 -35.33
CA ALA A 797 6.35 6.89 -34.50
C ALA A 797 6.87 6.49 -33.10
N VAL A 798 6.29 5.46 -32.49
CA VAL A 798 6.77 4.88 -31.22
C VAL A 798 8.21 4.41 -31.35
N ILE A 799 8.52 3.61 -32.38
CA ILE A 799 9.88 3.09 -32.60
C ILE A 799 10.89 4.24 -32.75
N LEU A 800 10.54 5.29 -33.49
CA LEU A 800 11.39 6.46 -33.68
C LEU A 800 11.63 7.22 -32.37
N TYR A 801 10.57 7.45 -31.60
CA TYR A 801 10.69 8.11 -30.30
C TYR A 801 11.53 7.26 -29.32
N GLN A 802 11.31 5.95 -29.28
CA GLN A 802 12.08 5.05 -28.43
C GLN A 802 13.56 5.04 -28.81
N ALA A 803 13.89 4.98 -30.11
CA ALA A 803 15.26 5.07 -30.59
C ALA A 803 15.92 6.40 -30.19
N ARG A 804 15.16 7.51 -30.24
CA ARG A 804 15.62 8.83 -29.80
C ARG A 804 15.84 8.87 -28.28
N LYS A 805 14.96 8.28 -27.48
CA LYS A 805 15.11 8.14 -26.03
C LYS A 805 16.33 7.27 -25.66
N ASP A 806 16.60 6.22 -26.44
CA ASP A 806 17.76 5.36 -26.23
C ASP A 806 19.10 6.04 -26.55
N MET A 807 19.12 7.17 -27.27
CA MET A 807 20.34 7.96 -27.48
C MET A 807 20.92 8.50 -26.17
N THR A 808 20.12 8.64 -25.11
CA THR A 808 20.63 9.01 -23.78
C THR A 808 21.61 7.97 -23.24
N LYS A 809 21.52 6.70 -23.67
CA LYS A 809 22.48 5.64 -23.32
C LYS A 809 23.84 5.84 -23.98
N VAL A 810 23.89 6.51 -25.13
CA VAL A 810 25.13 6.85 -25.84
C VAL A 810 25.80 8.04 -25.18
N ASN A 811 25.04 9.09 -24.89
CA ASN A 811 25.53 10.26 -24.16
C ASN A 811 24.40 10.88 -23.32
N HIS A 812 24.70 11.19 -22.06
CA HIS A 812 23.77 11.82 -21.13
C HIS A 812 23.26 13.19 -21.64
N MET A 813 23.98 13.87 -22.54
CA MET A 813 23.52 15.13 -23.15
C MET A 813 22.31 14.97 -24.08
N TYR A 814 22.07 13.78 -24.63
CA TYR A 814 20.94 13.53 -25.53
C TYR A 814 19.66 13.24 -24.73
N GLN A 815 19.13 14.27 -24.07
CA GLN A 815 17.83 14.23 -23.41
C GLN A 815 16.77 14.86 -24.31
N PHE A 816 15.76 14.07 -24.65
CA PHE A 816 14.68 14.52 -25.53
C PHE A 816 13.36 14.42 -24.80
N SER A 817 12.65 15.55 -24.69
CA SER A 817 11.31 15.56 -24.10
C SER A 817 10.29 15.00 -25.09
N LEU A 818 9.35 14.22 -24.56
CA LEU A 818 8.24 13.70 -25.34
C LEU A 818 7.34 14.82 -25.89
N GLU A 819 7.05 15.84 -25.08
CA GLU A 819 6.23 17.00 -25.48
C GLU A 819 6.78 17.68 -26.73
N ARG A 820 8.10 17.93 -26.78
CA ARG A 820 8.73 18.54 -27.96
C ARG A 820 8.60 17.67 -29.20
N PHE A 821 8.66 16.35 -29.05
CA PHE A 821 8.49 15.43 -30.18
C PHE A 821 7.05 15.46 -30.71
N ILE A 822 6.06 15.44 -29.83
CA ILE A 822 4.63 15.46 -30.18
C ILE A 822 4.19 16.80 -30.78
N ASP A 823 4.66 17.92 -30.23
CA ASP A 823 4.17 19.25 -30.63
C ASP A 823 4.91 19.84 -31.82
N LYS A 824 6.21 19.54 -31.97
CA LYS A 824 7.04 20.17 -33.00
C LYS A 824 7.50 19.21 -34.09
N VAL A 825 7.93 18.00 -33.75
CA VAL A 825 8.53 17.09 -34.75
C VAL A 825 7.44 16.32 -35.50
N PHE A 826 6.49 15.75 -34.77
CA PHE A 826 5.39 14.97 -35.33
C PHE A 826 4.44 15.81 -36.22
N PRO A 827 3.97 17.01 -35.83
CA PRO A 827 2.98 17.76 -36.61
C PRO A 827 3.55 18.33 -37.90
N ASN A 828 4.79 18.81 -37.86
CA ASN A 828 5.51 19.39 -39.00
C ASN A 828 5.85 18.35 -40.08
N SER A 829 5.76 17.06 -39.75
CA SER A 829 6.05 15.99 -40.67
C SER A 829 4.86 15.62 -41.59
N PHE A 830 3.65 16.06 -41.24
CA PHE A 830 2.45 15.93 -42.08
C PHE A 830 2.29 17.03 -43.13
N ASP A 831 2.95 18.18 -42.95
CA ASP A 831 2.86 19.29 -43.89
C ASP A 831 3.78 19.05 -45.10
N PRO A 832 3.24 18.94 -46.33
CA PRO A 832 4.02 18.68 -47.53
C PRO A 832 4.73 19.93 -48.08
N SER A 833 4.53 21.11 -47.47
CA SER A 833 5.26 22.33 -47.82
C SER A 833 6.73 22.20 -47.39
N GLN A 834 7.56 21.79 -48.34
CA GLN A 834 8.99 22.04 -48.32
C GLN A 834 9.23 23.53 -48.00
N ASN A 835 9.87 23.84 -46.87
CA ASN A 835 10.70 25.04 -46.57
C ASN A 835 10.75 25.48 -45.10
N SER A 836 10.20 24.74 -44.14
CA SER A 836 10.36 25.05 -42.70
C SER A 836 11.53 24.32 -42.01
N ILE A 837 12.16 23.34 -42.68
CA ILE A 837 13.25 22.53 -42.11
C ILE A 837 14.58 23.30 -42.03
N GLN A 838 14.83 24.25 -42.94
CA GLN A 838 16.02 25.13 -42.88
C GLN A 838 15.88 26.29 -41.88
N ASN A 839 14.66 26.74 -41.58
CA ASN A 839 14.45 27.87 -40.68
C ASN A 839 14.31 27.47 -39.21
N MET A 840 13.88 26.23 -38.92
CA MET A 840 13.82 25.71 -37.54
C MET A 840 15.18 25.24 -37.02
N SER A 841 16.06 24.67 -37.85
CA SER A 841 17.43 24.34 -37.43
C SER A 841 18.22 25.60 -37.04
N MET A 842 17.97 26.74 -37.70
CA MET A 842 18.55 28.03 -37.33
C MET A 842 17.91 28.65 -36.09
N GLN A 843 16.59 28.56 -35.90
CA GLN A 843 15.93 29.18 -34.73
C GLN A 843 16.11 28.38 -33.42
N SER A 844 16.23 27.05 -33.49
CA SER A 844 16.59 26.24 -32.31
C SER A 844 18.06 26.38 -31.95
N ALA A 845 18.95 26.66 -32.91
CA ALA A 845 20.33 27.05 -32.63
C ALA A 845 20.37 28.45 -31.98
N GLN A 846 19.69 29.45 -32.56
CA GLN A 846 19.65 30.84 -32.07
C GLN A 846 18.99 31.05 -30.70
N SER A 847 18.10 30.14 -30.28
CA SER A 847 17.48 30.20 -28.94
C SER A 847 18.38 29.60 -27.86
N ILE A 848 19.28 28.68 -28.24
CA ILE A 848 20.35 28.18 -27.36
C ILE A 848 21.49 29.21 -27.33
N ASP A 849 21.76 29.88 -28.46
CA ASP A 849 22.82 30.89 -28.58
C ASP A 849 22.68 32.06 -27.59
N LYS A 850 21.47 32.41 -27.10
CA LYS A 850 21.29 33.53 -26.15
C LYS A 850 21.46 33.19 -24.68
N GLU A 851 21.34 31.92 -24.28
CA GLU A 851 21.56 31.50 -22.89
C GLU A 851 22.95 30.88 -22.66
N THR A 852 23.70 30.57 -23.72
CA THR A 852 25.02 29.93 -23.62
C THR A 852 26.13 30.65 -24.39
N GLU A 853 26.09 31.98 -24.45
CA GLU A 853 27.19 32.83 -24.97
C GLU A 853 28.50 32.74 -24.11
N GLN A 854 28.56 31.88 -23.09
CA GLN A 854 29.75 31.67 -22.25
C GLN A 854 30.40 30.28 -22.39
N ILE A 855 29.89 29.38 -23.23
CA ILE A 855 30.45 28.02 -23.41
C ILE A 855 30.93 27.84 -24.86
N GLU A 856 31.59 28.85 -25.42
CA GLU A 856 32.32 28.71 -26.69
C GLU A 856 33.75 28.26 -26.40
N GLN A 857 33.97 26.95 -26.21
CA GLN A 857 35.32 26.37 -26.40
C GLN A 857 35.43 24.85 -26.59
N ASP A 858 34.34 24.07 -26.58
CA ASP A 858 34.45 22.62 -26.77
C ASP A 858 34.07 22.18 -28.20
N GLN A 859 35.02 21.60 -28.91
CA GLN A 859 34.81 20.93 -30.22
C GLN A 859 33.73 19.83 -30.15
N ASP A 860 33.52 19.25 -28.97
CA ASP A 860 32.47 18.28 -28.71
C ASP A 860 31.07 18.90 -28.81
N TYR A 861 30.88 20.18 -28.49
CA TYR A 861 29.58 20.84 -28.59
C TYR A 861 29.10 20.98 -30.04
N GLU A 862 30.00 21.38 -30.95
CA GLU A 862 29.68 21.53 -32.37
C GLU A 862 29.40 20.18 -33.05
N LEU A 863 30.17 19.14 -32.69
CA LEU A 863 29.93 17.76 -33.15
C LEU A 863 28.57 17.24 -32.65
N ASN A 864 28.23 17.52 -31.40
CA ASN A 864 26.95 17.12 -30.80
C ASN A 864 25.76 17.86 -31.41
N GLN A 865 25.88 19.16 -31.69
CA GLN A 865 24.83 19.92 -32.39
C GLN A 865 24.61 19.42 -33.82
N ARG A 866 25.69 19.08 -34.53
CA ARG A 866 25.61 18.46 -35.87
C ARG A 866 24.97 17.07 -35.80
N LEU A 867 25.34 16.23 -34.83
CA LEU A 867 24.73 14.92 -34.61
C LEU A 867 23.23 15.03 -34.30
N ILE A 868 22.81 15.98 -33.46
CA ILE A 868 21.39 16.23 -33.16
C ILE A 868 20.66 16.67 -34.44
N SER A 869 21.25 17.59 -35.22
CA SER A 869 20.68 18.04 -36.51
C SER A 869 20.57 16.91 -37.54
N VAL A 870 21.57 16.02 -37.59
CA VAL A 870 21.57 14.83 -38.45
C VAL A 870 20.51 13.83 -37.98
N VAL A 871 20.37 13.59 -36.68
CA VAL A 871 19.34 12.71 -36.11
C VAL A 871 17.95 13.28 -36.34
N ASP A 872 17.73 14.59 -36.16
CA ASP A 872 16.46 15.24 -36.45
C ASP A 872 16.13 15.19 -37.95
N SER A 873 17.12 15.43 -38.82
CA SER A 873 16.96 15.31 -40.28
C SER A 873 16.70 13.87 -40.71
N LEU A 874 17.39 12.89 -40.11
CA LEU A 874 17.15 11.45 -40.32
C LEU A 874 15.77 11.06 -39.86
N THR A 875 15.32 11.54 -38.70
CA THR A 875 14.00 11.22 -38.14
C THR A 875 12.90 11.80 -39.03
N VAL A 876 13.03 13.07 -39.43
CA VAL A 876 12.10 13.74 -40.34
C VAL A 876 12.10 13.09 -41.72
N ASN A 877 13.26 12.70 -42.27
CA ASN A 877 13.33 12.05 -43.58
C ASN A 877 12.83 10.60 -43.53
N CYS A 878 13.15 9.84 -42.48
CA CYS A 878 12.60 8.50 -42.25
C CYS A 878 11.08 8.58 -42.13
N TYR A 879 10.57 9.52 -41.35
CA TYR A 879 9.15 9.74 -41.18
C TYR A 879 8.47 10.21 -42.48
N LYS A 880 9.08 11.14 -43.22
CA LYS A 880 8.59 11.56 -44.54
C LYS A 880 8.55 10.40 -45.52
N HIS A 881 9.57 9.55 -45.58
CA HIS A 881 9.54 8.35 -46.43
C HIS A 881 8.50 7.31 -45.96
N ILE A 882 8.27 7.22 -44.65
CA ILE A 882 7.25 6.36 -44.05
C ILE A 882 5.83 6.86 -44.37
N CYS A 883 5.58 8.18 -44.34
CA CYS A 883 4.29 8.80 -44.65
C CYS A 883 4.05 8.99 -46.16
N LEU A 884 5.10 9.24 -46.94
CA LEU A 884 5.08 9.22 -48.42
C LEU A 884 4.77 7.82 -48.96
N GLY A 885 4.84 6.79 -48.11
CA GLY A 885 4.41 5.42 -48.36
C GLY A 885 2.90 5.20 -48.53
N LYS A 886 2.05 6.25 -48.49
CA LYS A 886 0.70 6.37 -49.09
C LYS A 886 -0.19 7.30 -48.22
N SER A 887 -0.35 8.56 -48.61
CA SER A 887 -1.56 9.31 -48.24
C SER A 887 -2.80 8.53 -48.72
N ILE A 888 -3.80 8.35 -47.87
CA ILE A 888 -4.92 7.39 -48.04
C ILE A 888 -5.71 7.56 -49.35
N ARG A 889 -5.73 8.76 -49.96
CA ARG A 889 -6.31 8.96 -51.32
C ARG A 889 -5.65 8.12 -52.41
N ARG A 890 -4.42 7.62 -52.19
CA ARG A 890 -3.72 6.68 -53.08
C ARG A 890 -3.80 5.22 -52.63
N PHE A 891 -4.28 4.95 -51.41
CA PHE A 891 -4.43 3.58 -50.90
C PHE A 891 -5.68 2.91 -51.49
N GLN A 892 -6.77 3.66 -51.66
CA GLN A 892 -7.99 3.17 -52.32
C GLN A 892 -7.78 2.89 -53.82
N SER A 893 -6.86 3.58 -54.49
CA SER A 893 -6.53 3.30 -55.90
C SER A 893 -5.49 2.19 -56.09
N ALA A 894 -4.90 1.67 -55.01
CA ALA A 894 -3.78 0.73 -55.03
C ALA A 894 -4.09 -0.64 -54.39
N GLN A 895 -5.36 -1.01 -54.21
CA GLN A 895 -5.74 -2.37 -53.79
C GLN A 895 -5.54 -3.44 -54.89
N SER A 896 -4.87 -3.12 -56.00
CA SER A 896 -4.64 -4.05 -57.11
C SER A 896 -3.16 -4.33 -57.44
N SER A 897 -2.19 -4.02 -56.57
CA SER A 897 -0.80 -4.47 -56.82
C SER A 897 0.01 -4.75 -55.54
N ASP A 898 0.24 -6.04 -55.30
CA ASP A 898 1.20 -6.61 -54.34
C ASP A 898 2.66 -6.47 -54.83
N ILE A 899 3.10 -5.25 -55.09
CA ILE A 899 4.51 -4.98 -55.42
C ILE A 899 4.97 -3.80 -54.55
N ASP A 900 6.15 -3.94 -53.93
CA ASP A 900 6.92 -2.92 -53.18
C ASP A 900 6.95 -2.95 -51.64
N THR A 901 6.95 -4.12 -50.99
CA THR A 901 7.38 -4.21 -49.57
C THR A 901 8.88 -4.49 -49.41
N GLU A 902 9.51 -5.22 -50.33
CA GLU A 902 10.96 -5.49 -50.29
C GLU A 902 11.81 -4.35 -50.85
N GLN A 903 11.44 -3.77 -52.00
CA GLN A 903 12.19 -2.66 -52.59
C GLN A 903 12.21 -1.43 -51.68
N ASN A 904 11.11 -1.15 -50.98
CA ASN A 904 11.03 -0.07 -50.02
C ASN A 904 11.89 -0.32 -48.77
N LYS A 905 12.02 -1.57 -48.29
CA LYS A 905 12.97 -1.94 -47.23
C LYS A 905 14.43 -1.77 -47.67
N ILE A 906 14.75 -2.19 -48.88
CA ILE A 906 16.10 -2.08 -49.46
C ILE A 906 16.47 -0.62 -49.70
N LEU A 907 15.54 0.20 -50.20
CA LEU A 907 15.74 1.62 -50.41
C LEU A 907 15.90 2.35 -49.07
N PHE A 908 15.07 2.06 -48.07
CA PHE A 908 15.20 2.62 -46.72
C PHE A 908 16.54 2.28 -46.07
N VAL A 909 16.98 1.02 -46.14
CA VAL A 909 18.30 0.59 -45.64
C VAL A 909 19.44 1.23 -46.43
N LYS A 910 19.31 1.41 -47.76
CA LYS A 910 20.29 2.12 -48.59
C LYS A 910 20.36 3.61 -48.26
N THR A 911 19.23 4.27 -48.01
CA THR A 911 19.17 5.68 -47.65
C THR A 911 19.74 5.91 -46.25
N ILE A 912 19.42 5.05 -45.28
CA ILE A 912 20.03 5.07 -43.95
C ILE A 912 21.53 4.79 -44.03
N LYS A 913 21.96 3.76 -44.76
CA LYS A 913 23.40 3.50 -44.97
C LYS A 913 24.11 4.66 -45.65
N GLY A 914 23.48 5.31 -46.63
CA GLY A 914 24.02 6.46 -47.34
C GLY A 914 24.16 7.69 -46.43
N LEU A 915 23.13 7.98 -45.63
CA LEU A 915 23.12 9.12 -44.71
C LEU A 915 24.02 8.90 -43.50
N ILE A 916 24.09 7.68 -42.96
CA ILE A 916 25.09 7.30 -41.94
C ILE A 916 26.50 7.43 -42.53
N LYS A 917 26.73 7.03 -43.79
CA LYS A 917 28.03 7.24 -44.45
C LYS A 917 28.37 8.72 -44.55
N ILE A 918 27.43 9.57 -44.95
CA ILE A 918 27.63 11.02 -45.06
C ILE A 918 27.87 11.64 -43.66
N SER A 919 27.23 11.12 -42.61
CA SER A 919 27.42 11.55 -41.22
C SER A 919 28.69 11.04 -40.55
N ILE A 920 29.28 9.94 -41.03
CA ILE A 920 30.55 9.39 -40.53
C ILE A 920 31.75 9.95 -41.30
N ILE A 921 31.54 10.35 -42.57
CA ILE A 921 32.57 10.91 -43.45
C ILE A 921 32.79 12.41 -43.19
N ASN A 922 31.76 13.13 -42.74
CA ASN A 922 31.87 14.50 -42.22
C ASN A 922 32.11 14.50 -40.72
#